data_AF-A0A5D3B8F8-F1
#
_entry.id   AF-A0A5D3B8F8-F1
#
_cell.length_a   1.000
_cell.length_b   1.000
_cell.length_c   1.000
_cell.angle_alpha   90.00
_cell.angle_beta   90.00
_cell.angle_gamma   90.00
#
_symmetry.space_group_name_H-M   'P 1'
#
loop_
_entity.id
_entity.type
_entity.pdbx_description
1 polymer ?
#
loop_
_entity_poly.entity_id
_entity_poly.type
_entity_poly.pdbx_seq_one_letter_code
_entity_poly.pdbx_strand_id
1 'polypeptide(L)'
;MSRPVDLSMSSVKNHSPLNPGGSGGFTPVFEASPAASPAGSRRPSFSQPVARRPSESASASRRPSMNQYYSSSQQISQPQQALSRRSSMASGPRPIRRGEYSGPATPSVLSRAGSPTLPLGNEFTQAPRSYFEGAAGYTPLGGVRELRNGQFIGSLDCGTTSTRFIIFDKRAKIVAEHQTEFEQILPHAGWHEHDPEALVEAMNECIIRAVEKLEWMGWSRNSLKGIGITNQRETTVCWSRSTGKPLANAIVWDDARTVGVVREMEKKLDEIGIRIESAEEDARTADTAVTEEAVLGTGGEDAAFGNKGEVVDQAAGVTGSIGKAMEGLGIGGGKDEKEPVVKGTKYRKGKEGLVDVTGIPMSTYFSAIKLRWMIDHQKAVRTAHETDDLMFGTVDTWLVYNLTGGKQGGLHIMDVTNASRTLLISLKTLQWHHPLLEFFGLRASILPKIVSSSEHYGNIHESTNLPIAGVPIAGIIGDQQAALVGNKCLRKGEAKCTYGTGAFVLFNTGEEIVRSNYGLISTVAFQPGPDAKPVYALEGSIAVAGSAIKWLRDQMDLIEDSSEMDILAGSVHDTGGVYFVTAFSGLLAPYWDREASGTIIGITAYTTSAHIARATLESVCFQTRAVLDVIEKESESKLSTLKVDGGVTNSDLAMQLQANLGGFNVARPSMRESTALGSALLAASALGLFGWDLSKPETLSEVNTAGVHTFEPELAEKSRLKRVKGWNRAVSRASKWHEEDSDDEDEEEYEKSMGFERINN
;
A
#
# COMPACT_ATOMS: atom_id res chain seq x y z
N MET A 1 -44.37 32.62 -9.04
CA MET A 1 -45.85 32.55 -8.94
C MET A 1 -46.27 31.14 -9.33
N SER A 2 -47.19 30.43 -8.67
CA SER A 2 -47.71 30.51 -7.29
C SER A 2 -48.51 29.22 -7.00
N ARG A 3 -48.23 28.60 -5.85
CA ARG A 3 -48.93 27.46 -5.20
C ARG A 3 -50.38 27.84 -4.76
N PRO A 4 -51.21 26.94 -4.15
CA PRO A 4 -51.35 25.46 -4.20
C PRO A 4 -52.85 24.99 -4.15
N VAL A 5 -53.15 23.98 -3.30
CA VAL A 5 -54.43 23.40 -2.80
C VAL A 5 -54.92 22.16 -3.56
N ASP A 6 -54.97 20.91 -3.06
CA ASP A 6 -54.88 20.24 -1.72
C ASP A 6 -56.22 19.79 -1.08
N LEU A 7 -56.14 18.77 -0.20
CA LEU A 7 -57.12 18.21 0.76
C LEU A 7 -58.08 17.04 0.37
N SER A 8 -57.63 15.85 0.77
CA SER A 8 -58.30 14.90 1.70
C SER A 8 -59.54 14.04 1.32
N MET A 9 -59.31 12.73 1.29
CA MET A 9 -60.08 11.60 1.87
C MET A 9 -61.59 11.72 2.19
N SER A 10 -62.36 10.74 1.70
CA SER A 10 -63.36 10.00 2.50
C SER A 10 -63.56 8.58 1.93
N SER A 11 -64.23 7.69 2.67
CA SER A 11 -64.30 6.24 2.39
C SER A 11 -65.75 5.68 2.38
N VAL A 12 -65.90 4.34 2.23
CA VAL A 12 -67.01 3.46 2.72
C VAL A 12 -67.86 2.68 1.67
N LYS A 13 -68.10 1.38 1.99
CA LYS A 13 -69.19 0.42 1.61
C LYS A 13 -69.09 -0.55 0.39
N ASN A 14 -69.08 -1.85 0.74
CA ASN A 14 -69.88 -3.02 0.27
C ASN A 14 -69.89 -3.41 -1.25
N HIS A 15 -70.17 -4.65 -1.69
CA HIS A 15 -71.08 -5.72 -1.21
C HIS A 15 -70.66 -7.15 -1.65
N SER A 16 -71.31 -8.19 -1.10
CA SER A 16 -71.27 -9.60 -1.57
C SER A 16 -72.67 -10.19 -1.82
N PRO A 17 -72.80 -11.14 -2.78
CA PRO A 17 -73.61 -12.38 -2.65
C PRO A 17 -73.00 -13.59 -3.43
N LEU A 18 -73.42 -14.88 -3.36
CA LEU A 18 -74.09 -15.74 -2.36
C LEU A 18 -73.89 -17.24 -2.75
N ASN A 19 -74.35 -18.20 -1.92
CA ASN A 19 -74.21 -19.67 -2.12
C ASN A 19 -75.33 -20.34 -2.94
N PRO A 20 -75.19 -21.64 -3.29
CA PRO A 20 -76.10 -22.65 -2.71
C PRO A 20 -75.52 -24.06 -2.40
N GLY A 21 -75.95 -24.68 -1.26
CA GLY A 21 -75.78 -26.11 -0.88
C GLY A 21 -74.36 -26.55 -0.42
N GLY A 22 -74.14 -27.58 0.42
CA GLY A 22 -75.02 -28.45 1.25
C GLY A 22 -74.43 -29.87 1.43
N SER A 23 -74.59 -30.63 2.53
CA SER A 23 -75.07 -30.32 3.90
C SER A 23 -74.91 -31.52 4.89
N GLY A 24 -74.13 -31.37 5.97
CA GLY A 24 -74.06 -32.26 7.15
C GLY A 24 -73.07 -33.45 7.11
N GLY A 25 -72.46 -33.93 8.21
CA GLY A 25 -72.31 -33.34 9.57
C GLY A 25 -72.17 -34.39 10.71
N PHE A 26 -71.20 -34.22 11.64
CA PHE A 26 -71.19 -34.80 13.01
C PHE A 26 -70.08 -34.16 13.89
N THR A 27 -70.20 -34.21 15.23
CA THR A 27 -69.25 -33.63 16.25
C THR A 27 -69.00 -34.63 17.40
N PRO A 28 -67.88 -34.56 18.16
CA PRO A 28 -67.80 -33.75 19.41
C PRO A 28 -66.45 -32.97 19.58
N VAL A 29 -66.35 -31.76 20.20
CA VAL A 29 -66.32 -31.35 21.64
C VAL A 29 -65.38 -32.16 22.57
N PHE A 30 -64.65 -31.61 23.58
CA PHE A 30 -64.80 -30.38 24.41
C PHE A 30 -63.45 -29.85 25.00
N GLU A 31 -63.42 -28.56 25.41
CA GLU A 31 -62.81 -27.90 26.62
C GLU A 31 -61.51 -28.40 27.34
N ALA A 32 -60.72 -27.61 28.10
CA ALA A 32 -60.80 -26.22 28.62
C ALA A 32 -59.40 -25.63 28.99
N SER A 33 -59.37 -24.40 29.54
CA SER A 33 -58.27 -23.77 30.32
C SER A 33 -58.89 -23.00 31.50
N PRO A 34 -58.23 -22.82 32.68
CA PRO A 34 -57.35 -21.64 32.84
C PRO A 34 -56.18 -21.70 33.89
N ALA A 35 -55.28 -20.72 33.75
CA ALA A 35 -54.39 -20.03 34.71
C ALA A 35 -54.13 -20.51 36.16
N ALA A 36 -52.85 -20.45 36.59
CA ALA A 36 -52.44 -20.07 37.97
C ALA A 36 -50.96 -19.61 38.10
N SER A 37 -50.69 -18.71 39.06
CA SER A 37 -49.40 -18.29 39.66
C SER A 37 -49.72 -17.38 40.87
N PRO A 38 -48.83 -17.08 41.86
CA PRO A 38 -47.38 -17.35 41.96
C PRO A 38 -46.94 -17.92 43.35
N ALA A 39 -45.63 -17.81 43.66
CA ALA A 39 -44.95 -17.98 44.97
C ALA A 39 -44.81 -19.42 45.54
N GLY A 40 -43.78 -19.74 46.35
CA GLY A 40 -42.56 -18.96 46.66
C GLY A 40 -41.65 -19.56 47.75
N SER A 41 -40.36 -19.20 47.70
CA SER A 41 -39.32 -19.34 48.76
C SER A 41 -38.94 -20.74 49.31
N ARG A 42 -37.63 -21.06 49.27
CA ARG A 42 -36.77 -21.24 50.47
C ARG A 42 -35.30 -21.49 50.09
N ARG A 43 -34.38 -20.87 50.85
CA ARG A 43 -32.97 -21.32 50.99
C ARG A 43 -32.91 -22.44 52.06
N PRO A 44 -31.78 -23.16 52.15
CA PRO A 44 -30.91 -22.93 53.30
C PRO A 44 -29.47 -22.55 52.89
N SER A 45 -28.61 -22.28 53.87
CA SER A 45 -27.28 -21.71 53.66
C SER A 45 -26.24 -22.17 54.69
N PHE A 46 -25.01 -22.37 54.24
CA PHE A 46 -23.74 -22.46 55.00
C PHE A 46 -23.61 -23.47 56.16
N SER A 47 -22.64 -24.37 56.00
CA SER A 47 -21.70 -24.76 57.05
C SER A 47 -20.30 -24.99 56.43
N GLN A 48 -19.23 -24.69 57.16
CA GLN A 48 -17.84 -24.70 56.66
C GLN A 48 -16.97 -25.81 57.34
N PRO A 49 -15.68 -25.99 57.00
CA PRO A 49 -15.03 -27.31 57.03
C PRO A 49 -14.26 -27.65 58.32
N VAL A 50 -13.94 -28.94 58.48
CA VAL A 50 -12.84 -29.45 59.32
C VAL A 50 -12.08 -30.54 58.55
N ALA A 51 -10.76 -30.61 58.69
CA ALA A 51 -9.85 -31.56 58.04
C ALA A 51 -8.86 -32.18 59.05
N ARG A 52 -8.28 -33.36 58.74
CA ARG A 52 -7.03 -33.97 59.30
C ARG A 52 -6.93 -35.48 58.91
N ARG A 53 -5.77 -36.14 58.72
CA ARG A 53 -4.33 -35.72 58.60
C ARG A 53 -3.46 -36.88 57.96
N PRO A 54 -2.10 -37.02 58.06
CA PRO A 54 -1.29 -37.30 56.86
C PRO A 54 -0.23 -38.45 57.00
N SER A 55 0.64 -38.54 56.00
CA SER A 55 2.09 -38.86 56.12
C SER A 55 2.84 -37.92 55.15
N GLU A 56 3.79 -37.09 55.61
CA GLU A 56 5.25 -37.33 55.72
C GLU A 56 5.98 -37.44 54.37
N SER A 57 7.13 -36.79 54.13
CA SER A 57 8.00 -35.98 55.02
C SER A 57 8.65 -34.77 54.29
N ALA A 58 9.24 -33.84 55.06
CA ALA A 58 10.00 -32.68 54.55
C ALA A 58 11.51 -32.88 54.78
N SER A 59 12.39 -32.16 54.08
CA SER A 59 13.11 -30.95 54.60
C SER A 59 14.41 -30.77 53.81
N ALA A 60 15.19 -29.69 53.89
CA ALA A 60 14.98 -28.25 54.11
C ALA A 60 16.32 -27.54 53.78
N SER A 61 16.33 -26.21 53.60
CA SER A 61 17.55 -25.46 53.29
C SER A 61 18.44 -25.19 54.51
N ARG A 62 19.77 -25.03 54.30
CA ARG A 62 20.66 -24.22 55.15
C ARG A 62 22.02 -23.92 54.49
N ARG A 63 22.58 -22.75 54.82
CA ARG A 63 23.97 -22.34 54.51
C ARG A 63 24.95 -22.98 55.52
N PRO A 64 26.21 -23.27 55.13
CA PRO A 64 27.34 -23.37 56.05
C PRO A 64 28.14 -22.05 56.15
N SER A 65 29.03 -21.95 57.14
CA SER A 65 29.88 -20.80 57.46
C SER A 65 31.38 -21.15 57.52
N MET A 66 32.23 -20.15 57.80
CA MET A 66 33.71 -20.19 57.79
C MET A 66 34.41 -21.17 58.78
N ASN A 67 35.72 -21.38 58.52
CA ASN A 67 36.80 -21.87 59.40
C ASN A 67 36.83 -23.40 59.70
N GLN A 68 37.94 -24.11 60.00
CA GLN A 68 39.44 -23.95 59.99
C GLN A 68 40.07 -25.37 60.27
N TYR A 69 41.37 -25.73 60.26
CA TYR A 69 42.71 -25.14 59.97
C TYR A 69 43.75 -26.30 59.79
N TYR A 70 45.06 -25.99 59.55
CA TYR A 70 46.25 -26.91 59.52
C TYR A 70 46.31 -27.99 58.41
N SER A 71 47.46 -28.47 57.88
CA SER A 71 48.89 -28.02 57.78
C SER A 71 49.66 -28.98 56.81
N SER A 72 50.99 -29.10 56.62
CA SER A 72 52.26 -28.50 57.15
C SER A 72 53.47 -28.95 56.27
N SER A 73 54.60 -28.20 56.31
CA SER A 73 56.01 -28.65 56.07
C SER A 73 56.44 -29.21 54.67
N GLN A 74 57.68 -29.05 54.17
CA GLN A 74 58.86 -28.23 54.52
C GLN A 74 59.90 -28.22 53.36
N GLN A 75 60.65 -27.10 53.17
CA GLN A 75 62.07 -26.97 52.70
C GLN A 75 62.49 -27.62 51.33
N ILE A 76 63.49 -27.19 50.54
CA ILE A 76 64.48 -26.06 50.47
C ILE A 76 64.85 -25.91 48.95
N SER A 77 65.56 -24.93 48.36
CA SER A 77 66.67 -24.03 48.74
C SER A 77 66.55 -22.62 48.06
N GLN A 78 67.66 -21.90 47.84
CA GLN A 78 67.78 -20.68 47.00
C GLN A 78 69.27 -20.44 46.61
N PRO A 79 69.64 -19.50 45.68
CA PRO A 79 69.63 -18.05 45.96
C PRO A 79 69.23 -17.08 44.81
N GLN A 80 68.71 -15.91 45.22
CA GLN A 80 68.79 -14.52 44.70
C GLN A 80 69.50 -14.25 43.35
N GLN A 81 69.11 -13.27 42.51
CA GLN A 81 68.56 -11.92 42.74
C GLN A 81 67.56 -11.52 41.62
N ALA A 82 66.75 -10.46 41.64
CA ALA A 82 66.05 -9.68 42.66
C ALA A 82 65.15 -8.64 41.94
N LEU A 83 63.90 -8.40 42.39
CA LEU A 83 63.10 -7.16 42.24
C LEU A 83 61.67 -7.37 42.81
N SER A 84 60.85 -6.30 42.87
CA SER A 84 59.75 -6.15 43.84
C SER A 84 58.37 -6.67 43.45
N ARG A 85 57.66 -7.20 44.46
CA ARG A 85 56.19 -7.35 44.55
C ARG A 85 55.54 -5.94 44.55
N ARG A 86 54.26 -5.68 44.23
CA ARG A 86 53.03 -6.42 43.85
C ARG A 86 52.06 -5.35 43.25
N SER A 87 50.86 -5.53 42.71
CA SER A 87 49.85 -6.61 42.47
C SER A 87 48.86 -6.03 41.41
N SER A 88 47.81 -6.66 40.86
CA SER A 88 47.38 -8.05 40.56
C SER A 88 45.93 -7.96 40.03
N MET A 89 45.59 -8.67 38.95
CA MET A 89 44.23 -8.75 38.33
C MET A 89 43.69 -7.46 37.67
N ALA A 90 42.92 -7.52 36.59
CA ALA A 90 42.78 -8.57 35.57
C ALA A 90 42.32 -7.93 34.24
N SER A 91 42.95 -8.30 33.12
CA SER A 91 42.67 -7.73 31.80
C SER A 91 41.83 -8.68 30.94
N GLY A 92 40.81 -8.13 30.26
CA GLY A 92 39.93 -8.88 29.37
C GLY A 92 40.58 -9.36 28.06
N PRO A 93 40.02 -10.38 27.39
CA PRO A 93 40.60 -10.98 26.20
C PRO A 93 40.52 -10.07 24.95
N ARG A 94 41.56 -10.13 24.12
CA ARG A 94 41.61 -9.59 22.75
C ARG A 94 41.36 -10.72 21.71
N PRO A 95 40.95 -10.41 20.47
CA PRO A 95 40.28 -11.37 19.59
C PRO A 95 41.18 -12.42 18.93
N ILE A 96 40.56 -13.55 18.58
CA ILE A 96 41.17 -14.69 17.87
C ILE A 96 40.74 -14.65 16.38
N ARG A 97 41.61 -15.07 15.45
CA ARG A 97 41.29 -15.16 14.01
C ARG A 97 40.52 -16.45 13.67
N ARG A 98 39.72 -16.40 12.59
CA ARG A 98 38.90 -17.51 12.09
C ARG A 98 39.69 -18.80 11.83
N GLY A 99 39.06 -19.94 12.15
CA GLY A 99 39.34 -21.26 11.60
C GLY A 99 38.05 -22.09 11.67
N GLU A 100 37.64 -22.65 10.53
CA GLU A 100 36.65 -23.73 10.35
C GLU A 100 35.39 -23.75 11.24
N TYR A 101 34.28 -23.23 10.70
CA TYR A 101 32.93 -23.57 11.15
C TYR A 101 31.97 -23.65 9.96
N SER A 102 31.35 -24.81 9.75
CA SER A 102 30.41 -25.08 8.65
C SER A 102 28.99 -25.26 9.19
N GLY A 103 28.24 -24.17 9.24
CA GLY A 103 26.82 -24.14 9.61
C GLY A 103 26.08 -23.04 8.85
N PRO A 104 24.75 -23.13 8.69
CA PRO A 104 23.96 -22.15 7.95
C PRO A 104 24.05 -20.76 8.61
N ALA A 105 24.16 -19.71 7.81
CA ALA A 105 24.20 -18.35 8.30
C ALA A 105 22.84 -17.92 8.89
N THR A 106 22.85 -17.32 10.07
CA THR A 106 21.68 -16.65 10.66
C THR A 106 21.31 -15.41 9.83
N PRO A 107 20.10 -15.32 9.25
CA PRO A 107 19.68 -14.14 8.49
C PRO A 107 19.43 -12.94 9.40
N SER A 108 19.53 -11.74 8.82
CA SER A 108 19.24 -10.47 9.51
C SER A 108 17.73 -10.22 9.61
N VAL A 109 17.32 -9.43 10.62
CA VAL A 109 15.91 -9.22 11.04
C VAL A 109 15.00 -8.65 9.95
N LEU A 110 15.56 -8.06 8.88
CA LEU A 110 14.79 -7.47 7.78
C LEU A 110 14.13 -8.51 6.85
N SER A 111 14.58 -9.78 6.83
CA SER A 111 14.14 -10.79 5.85
C SER A 111 12.71 -11.35 6.05
N ARG A 112 11.84 -10.67 6.82
CA ARG A 112 10.43 -11.05 7.08
C ARG A 112 9.46 -9.85 7.01
N ALA A 113 9.88 -8.77 6.34
CA ALA A 113 9.28 -7.44 6.45
C ALA A 113 8.32 -7.03 5.31
N GLY A 114 7.60 -7.95 4.65
CA GLY A 114 6.59 -7.58 3.64
C GLY A 114 5.36 -8.49 3.61
N SER A 115 4.18 -7.87 3.50
CA SER A 115 2.83 -8.49 3.54
C SER A 115 2.49 -9.29 4.81
N PRO A 116 1.19 -9.57 5.06
CA PRO A 116 0.77 -10.58 6.02
C PRO A 116 0.91 -11.97 5.41
N THR A 117 1.97 -12.70 5.77
CA THR A 117 2.09 -14.14 5.48
C THR A 117 0.94 -14.86 6.20
N LEU A 118 -0.12 -15.23 5.47
CA LEU A 118 -1.27 -15.93 6.03
C LEU A 118 -0.90 -17.40 6.28
N PRO A 119 -0.98 -17.91 7.53
CA PRO A 119 -1.20 -19.33 7.73
C PRO A 119 -2.65 -19.63 7.31
N LEU A 120 -2.87 -19.93 6.02
CA LEU A 120 -4.18 -20.29 5.47
C LEU A 120 -4.60 -21.70 5.94
N GLY A 121 -5.01 -21.77 7.20
CA GLY A 121 -5.69 -22.91 7.82
C GLY A 121 -7.13 -23.06 7.32
N ASN A 122 -7.31 -23.27 6.02
CA ASN A 122 -8.58 -23.72 5.45
C ASN A 122 -8.59 -25.26 5.39
N GLU A 123 -9.43 -25.91 6.20
CA GLU A 123 -9.53 -27.39 6.26
C GLU A 123 -9.93 -28.03 4.92
N PHE A 124 -10.39 -27.24 3.95
CA PHE A 124 -10.80 -27.68 2.62
C PHE A 124 -9.77 -27.43 1.50
N THR A 125 -8.60 -26.85 1.78
CA THR A 125 -7.54 -26.61 0.77
C THR A 125 -6.14 -27.09 1.16
N GLN A 126 -5.96 -27.69 2.34
CA GLN A 126 -4.67 -28.30 2.74
C GLN A 126 -4.37 -29.59 1.98
N ALA A 127 -3.65 -29.47 0.86
CA ALA A 127 -2.84 -30.57 0.34
C ALA A 127 -1.63 -30.79 1.29
N PRO A 128 -1.41 -31.99 1.86
CA PRO A 128 -0.26 -32.21 2.73
C PRO A 128 1.06 -32.02 1.98
N ARG A 129 2.01 -31.27 2.55
CA ARG A 129 3.36 -31.07 1.96
C ARG A 129 4.09 -32.38 1.65
N SER A 130 3.76 -33.45 2.38
CA SER A 130 4.30 -34.80 2.20
C SER A 130 3.74 -35.60 1.01
N TYR A 131 2.94 -34.99 0.12
CA TYR A 131 2.37 -35.68 -1.05
C TYR A 131 3.12 -35.45 -2.37
N PHE A 132 4.04 -34.47 -2.42
CA PHE A 132 4.87 -34.21 -3.61
C PHE A 132 6.14 -35.07 -3.67
N GLU A 133 6.59 -35.63 -2.53
CA GLU A 133 7.69 -36.57 -2.46
C GLU A 133 7.24 -37.89 -1.81
N GLY A 134 7.35 -39.01 -2.53
CA GLY A 134 7.32 -40.35 -1.91
C GLY A 134 5.98 -41.08 -1.78
N ALA A 135 4.95 -40.77 -2.58
CA ALA A 135 3.67 -41.50 -2.58
C ALA A 135 3.68 -42.77 -3.46
N ALA A 136 4.53 -43.76 -3.14
CA ALA A 136 4.53 -45.08 -3.79
C ALA A 136 3.32 -45.95 -3.35
N GLY A 137 2.10 -45.48 -3.66
CA GLY A 137 0.87 -46.02 -3.07
C GLY A 137 -0.44 -45.58 -3.71
N TYR A 138 -0.43 -45.06 -4.96
CA TYR A 138 -1.65 -44.81 -5.74
C TYR A 138 -1.56 -45.48 -7.11
N THR A 139 -2.40 -46.48 -7.35
CA THR A 139 -2.70 -46.92 -8.71
C THR A 139 -3.47 -45.81 -9.43
N PRO A 140 -3.11 -45.46 -10.68
CA PRO A 140 -3.97 -44.62 -11.51
C PRO A 140 -5.33 -45.28 -11.65
N LEU A 141 -6.40 -44.57 -11.27
CA LEU A 141 -7.76 -45.00 -11.63
C LEU A 141 -7.85 -44.94 -13.16
N GLY A 142 -7.93 -46.12 -13.78
CA GLY A 142 -7.79 -46.32 -15.23
C GLY A 142 -9.00 -45.84 -16.04
N GLY A 143 -9.27 -44.53 -15.99
CA GLY A 143 -10.30 -43.87 -16.78
C GLY A 143 -9.97 -42.38 -16.94
N VAL A 144 -10.12 -41.87 -18.16
CA VAL A 144 -9.99 -40.43 -18.41
C VAL A 144 -11.15 -39.72 -17.71
N ARG A 145 -10.85 -39.02 -16.62
CA ARG A 145 -11.84 -38.19 -15.92
C ARG A 145 -12.14 -36.97 -16.78
N GLU A 146 -13.28 -36.99 -17.46
CA GLU A 146 -13.75 -35.84 -18.26
C GLU A 146 -13.77 -34.57 -17.40
N LEU A 147 -12.99 -33.56 -17.82
CA LEU A 147 -12.91 -32.29 -17.13
C LEU A 147 -14.13 -31.45 -17.48
N ARG A 148 -14.83 -30.95 -16.45
CA ARG A 148 -16.03 -30.13 -16.64
C ARG A 148 -15.68 -28.79 -17.26
N ASN A 149 -16.50 -28.31 -18.19
CA ASN A 149 -16.39 -26.94 -18.69
C ASN A 149 -17.18 -25.99 -17.78
N GLY A 150 -16.59 -24.84 -17.46
CA GLY A 150 -17.21 -23.78 -16.68
C GLY A 150 -16.86 -22.39 -17.21
N GLN A 151 -17.09 -21.38 -16.37
CA GLN A 151 -16.65 -20.00 -16.55
C GLN A 151 -16.02 -19.53 -15.25
N PHE A 152 -14.73 -19.19 -15.31
CA PHE A 152 -13.94 -18.64 -14.22
C PHE A 152 -13.11 -17.46 -14.73
N ILE A 153 -12.73 -16.57 -13.81
CA ILE A 153 -11.84 -15.45 -14.08
C ILE A 153 -10.59 -15.56 -13.20
N GLY A 154 -9.42 -15.25 -13.73
CA GLY A 154 -8.16 -15.26 -12.98
C GLY A 154 -7.79 -13.87 -12.48
N SER A 155 -7.00 -13.83 -11.42
CA SER A 155 -6.21 -12.66 -11.02
C SER A 155 -4.77 -13.09 -10.77
N LEU A 156 -3.83 -12.42 -11.44
CA LEU A 156 -2.44 -12.35 -11.02
C LEU A 156 -2.29 -11.18 -10.04
N ASP A 157 -1.82 -11.44 -8.82
CA ASP A 157 -1.57 -10.42 -7.80
C ASP A 157 -0.09 -10.45 -7.39
N CYS A 158 0.67 -9.49 -7.89
CA CYS A 158 2.12 -9.37 -7.69
C CYS A 158 2.42 -8.33 -6.61
N GLY A 159 2.31 -8.73 -5.35
CA GLY A 159 2.67 -7.91 -4.19
C GLY A 159 4.18 -7.80 -3.98
N THR A 160 4.62 -7.12 -2.92
CA THR A 160 6.04 -6.84 -2.67
C THR A 160 6.88 -8.08 -2.30
N THR A 161 6.35 -9.03 -1.52
CA THR A 161 7.09 -10.25 -1.09
C THR A 161 6.74 -11.52 -1.86
N SER A 162 5.66 -11.51 -2.64
CA SER A 162 5.15 -12.71 -3.29
C SER A 162 4.20 -12.40 -4.42
N THR A 163 4.23 -13.24 -5.46
CA THR A 163 3.19 -13.30 -6.47
C THR A 163 2.15 -14.34 -6.08
N ARG A 164 0.89 -14.08 -6.44
CA ARG A 164 -0.26 -14.98 -6.28
C ARG A 164 -0.98 -15.11 -7.61
N PHE A 165 -1.57 -16.28 -7.87
CA PHE A 165 -2.60 -16.41 -8.91
C PHE A 165 -3.83 -17.09 -8.34
N ILE A 166 -4.99 -16.43 -8.47
CA ILE A 166 -6.25 -16.83 -7.84
C ILE A 166 -7.35 -16.93 -8.91
N ILE A 167 -8.12 -18.03 -8.89
CA ILE A 167 -9.16 -18.33 -9.87
C ILE A 167 -10.53 -18.26 -9.17
N PHE A 168 -11.39 -17.35 -9.63
CA PHE A 168 -12.68 -17.03 -9.03
C PHE A 168 -13.87 -17.52 -9.87
N ASP A 169 -14.97 -17.89 -9.19
CA ASP A 169 -16.28 -18.13 -9.80
C ASP A 169 -17.17 -16.87 -9.87
N LYS A 170 -18.37 -17.04 -10.44
CA LYS A 170 -19.38 -15.97 -10.61
C LYS A 170 -19.92 -15.35 -9.31
N ARG A 171 -19.48 -15.81 -8.13
CA ARG A 171 -19.80 -15.24 -6.82
C ARG A 171 -18.56 -14.73 -6.07
N ALA A 172 -17.41 -14.70 -6.74
CA ALA A 172 -16.09 -14.47 -6.16
C ALA A 172 -15.67 -15.50 -5.10
N LYS A 173 -16.14 -16.75 -5.22
CA LYS A 173 -15.54 -17.86 -4.47
C LYS A 173 -14.24 -18.28 -5.15
N ILE A 174 -13.17 -18.42 -4.37
CA ILE A 174 -11.91 -19.01 -4.82
C ILE A 174 -12.13 -20.50 -5.15
N VAL A 175 -11.72 -20.89 -6.36
CA VAL A 175 -11.84 -22.26 -6.91
C VAL A 175 -10.49 -22.98 -6.86
N ALA A 176 -9.42 -22.27 -7.17
CA ALA A 176 -8.04 -22.71 -7.09
C ALA A 176 -7.11 -21.49 -6.97
N GLU A 177 -5.96 -21.65 -6.30
CA GLU A 177 -5.00 -20.57 -6.06
C GLU A 177 -3.57 -21.11 -5.87
N HIS A 178 -2.55 -20.28 -6.11
CA HIS A 178 -1.16 -20.52 -5.70
C HIS A 178 -0.46 -19.21 -5.30
N GLN A 179 0.59 -19.33 -4.49
CA GLN A 179 1.44 -18.22 -4.03
C GLN A 179 2.91 -18.67 -4.02
N THR A 180 3.79 -17.87 -4.64
CA THR A 180 5.25 -18.05 -4.66
C THR A 180 5.90 -16.79 -4.09
N GLU A 181 6.75 -16.94 -3.07
CA GLU A 181 7.59 -15.86 -2.52
C GLU A 181 8.87 -15.70 -3.36
N PHE A 182 9.41 -14.48 -3.44
CA PHE A 182 10.65 -14.18 -4.17
C PHE A 182 11.61 -13.31 -3.35
N GLU A 183 12.89 -13.31 -3.69
CA GLU A 183 13.94 -12.68 -2.89
C GLU A 183 13.71 -11.16 -2.72
N GLN A 184 13.85 -10.70 -1.47
CA GLN A 184 13.81 -9.29 -1.11
C GLN A 184 15.26 -8.79 -1.02
N ILE A 185 15.75 -8.17 -2.09
CA ILE A 185 17.16 -7.82 -2.22
C ILE A 185 17.39 -6.50 -1.48
N LEU A 186 18.24 -6.52 -0.46
CA LEU A 186 18.52 -5.38 0.42
C LEU A 186 20.03 -5.06 0.44
N PRO A 187 20.59 -4.41 -0.60
CA PRO A 187 22.04 -4.22 -0.72
C PRO A 187 22.64 -3.35 0.39
N HIS A 188 21.88 -2.32 0.79
CA HIS A 188 22.27 -1.27 1.74
C HIS A 188 21.07 -0.88 2.62
N ALA A 189 21.31 -0.17 3.72
CA ALA A 189 20.24 0.34 4.57
C ALA A 189 19.32 1.30 3.79
N GLY A 190 18.01 1.07 3.85
CA GLY A 190 17.01 1.84 3.09
C GLY A 190 16.98 1.57 1.58
N TRP A 191 17.72 0.58 1.08
CA TRP A 191 17.67 0.16 -0.33
C TRP A 191 16.88 -1.15 -0.44
N HIS A 192 15.95 -1.22 -1.40
CA HIS A 192 15.11 -2.39 -1.66
C HIS A 192 14.95 -2.63 -3.16
N GLU A 193 15.27 -3.86 -3.58
CA GLU A 193 15.32 -4.30 -4.97
C GLU A 193 14.62 -5.65 -5.16
N HIS A 194 14.08 -5.87 -6.37
CA HIS A 194 13.63 -7.18 -6.86
C HIS A 194 14.30 -7.48 -8.20
N ASP A 195 14.66 -8.74 -8.44
CA ASP A 195 15.04 -9.21 -9.78
C ASP A 195 13.77 -9.30 -10.66
N PRO A 196 13.68 -8.58 -11.79
CA PRO A 196 12.50 -8.64 -12.65
C PRO A 196 12.28 -10.00 -13.31
N GLU A 197 13.32 -10.81 -13.53
CA GLU A 197 13.16 -12.18 -14.03
C GLU A 197 12.51 -13.07 -12.94
N ALA A 198 12.91 -12.91 -11.67
CA ALA A 198 12.30 -13.64 -10.55
C ALA A 198 10.80 -13.32 -10.35
N LEU A 199 10.36 -12.08 -10.66
CA LEU A 199 8.94 -11.72 -10.70
C LEU A 199 8.19 -12.51 -11.79
N VAL A 200 8.81 -12.72 -12.95
CA VAL A 200 8.27 -13.49 -14.09
C VAL A 200 8.28 -15.00 -13.78
N GLU A 201 9.31 -15.53 -13.13
CA GLU A 201 9.36 -16.91 -12.66
C GLU A 201 8.24 -17.18 -11.63
N ALA A 202 8.08 -16.33 -10.62
CA ALA A 202 7.02 -16.45 -9.61
C ALA A 202 5.60 -16.32 -10.21
N MET A 203 5.42 -15.44 -11.20
CA MET A 203 4.19 -15.37 -12.00
C MET A 203 3.91 -16.68 -12.73
N ASN A 204 4.91 -17.21 -13.45
CA ASN A 204 4.76 -18.42 -14.25
C ASN A 204 4.43 -19.63 -13.38
N GLU A 205 5.13 -19.81 -12.24
CA GLU A 205 4.78 -20.86 -11.29
C GLU A 205 3.35 -20.69 -10.76
N CYS A 206 2.98 -19.49 -10.29
CA CYS A 206 1.65 -19.26 -9.72
C CYS A 206 0.53 -19.62 -10.72
N ILE A 207 0.68 -19.22 -11.99
CA ILE A 207 -0.27 -19.56 -13.07
C ILE A 207 -0.32 -21.08 -13.29
N ILE A 208 0.84 -21.73 -13.45
CA ILE A 208 0.92 -23.19 -13.68
C ILE A 208 0.26 -23.95 -12.53
N ARG A 209 0.67 -23.69 -11.29
CA ARG A 209 0.20 -24.41 -10.09
C ARG A 209 -1.27 -24.19 -9.77
N ALA A 210 -1.80 -22.99 -10.03
CA ALA A 210 -3.23 -22.73 -9.85
C ALA A 210 -4.08 -23.45 -10.91
N VAL A 211 -3.59 -23.58 -12.15
CA VAL A 211 -4.27 -24.32 -13.22
C VAL A 211 -4.17 -25.83 -13.00
N GLU A 212 -3.03 -26.36 -12.54
CA GLU A 212 -2.89 -27.75 -12.07
C GLU A 212 -3.96 -28.09 -11.01
N LYS A 213 -4.15 -27.20 -10.02
CA LYS A 213 -5.20 -27.34 -8.99
C LYS A 213 -6.62 -27.25 -9.58
N LEU A 214 -6.88 -26.37 -10.55
CA LEU A 214 -8.18 -26.27 -11.23
C LEU A 214 -8.55 -27.58 -11.94
N GLU A 215 -7.60 -28.20 -12.63
CA GLU A 215 -7.79 -29.48 -13.33
C GLU A 215 -7.94 -30.65 -12.36
N TRP A 216 -7.19 -30.66 -11.24
CA TRP A 216 -7.38 -31.62 -10.15
C TRP A 216 -8.79 -31.53 -9.53
N MET A 217 -9.33 -30.32 -9.37
CA MET A 217 -10.72 -30.05 -8.97
C MET A 217 -11.76 -30.47 -10.04
N GLY A 218 -11.33 -31.01 -11.18
CA GLY A 218 -12.19 -31.59 -12.21
C GLY A 218 -12.84 -30.54 -13.11
N TRP A 219 -12.13 -29.44 -13.40
CA TRP A 219 -12.52 -28.39 -14.35
C TRP A 219 -11.48 -28.27 -15.46
N SER A 220 -11.89 -28.04 -16.70
CA SER A 220 -10.95 -27.83 -17.81
C SER A 220 -10.26 -26.48 -17.66
N ARG A 221 -8.95 -26.38 -17.95
CA ARG A 221 -8.23 -25.09 -18.10
C ARG A 221 -8.97 -24.10 -19.01
N ASN A 222 -9.66 -24.58 -20.04
CA ASN A 222 -10.48 -23.78 -20.96
C ASN A 222 -11.70 -23.13 -20.29
N SER A 223 -11.96 -23.41 -19.02
CA SER A 223 -12.98 -22.75 -18.20
C SER A 223 -12.54 -21.35 -17.74
N LEU A 224 -11.23 -21.08 -17.68
CA LEU A 224 -10.70 -19.74 -17.45
C LEU A 224 -10.96 -18.87 -18.68
N LYS A 225 -11.70 -17.77 -18.52
CA LYS A 225 -12.16 -16.93 -19.65
C LYS A 225 -11.37 -15.64 -19.85
N GLY A 226 -10.56 -15.27 -18.86
CA GLY A 226 -9.66 -14.12 -18.90
C GLY A 226 -8.88 -14.01 -17.59
N ILE A 227 -7.90 -13.09 -17.57
CA ILE A 227 -7.19 -12.71 -16.34
C ILE A 227 -7.20 -11.19 -16.12
N GLY A 228 -7.28 -10.81 -14.86
CA GLY A 228 -6.84 -9.51 -14.36
C GLY A 228 -5.41 -9.58 -13.82
N ILE A 229 -4.73 -8.43 -13.81
CA ILE A 229 -3.43 -8.23 -13.19
C ILE A 229 -3.55 -7.11 -12.16
N THR A 230 -2.98 -7.34 -10.98
CA THR A 230 -2.77 -6.32 -9.94
C THR A 230 -1.34 -6.44 -9.41
N ASN A 231 -0.76 -5.31 -9.01
CA ASN A 231 0.67 -5.20 -8.74
C ASN A 231 0.97 -4.19 -7.63
N GLN A 232 2.08 -4.41 -6.92
CA GLN A 232 2.73 -3.34 -6.16
C GLN A 232 2.98 -2.15 -7.09
N ARG A 233 2.40 -1.00 -6.72
CA ARG A 233 2.51 0.27 -7.44
C ARG A 233 3.91 0.86 -7.27
N GLU A 234 4.22 1.89 -8.05
CA GLU A 234 5.48 2.67 -8.04
C GLU A 234 6.79 1.91 -8.37
N THR A 235 6.95 0.64 -7.98
CA THR A 235 8.12 -0.22 -8.22
C THR A 235 8.49 -0.22 -9.70
N THR A 236 9.72 0.21 -10.01
CA THR A 236 10.12 0.62 -11.36
C THR A 236 11.04 -0.38 -12.02
N VAL A 237 10.71 -0.79 -13.25
CA VAL A 237 11.49 -1.74 -14.08
C VAL A 237 12.06 -1.02 -15.31
N CYS A 238 13.32 -1.32 -15.65
CA CYS A 238 14.01 -0.82 -16.84
C CYS A 238 14.59 -2.00 -17.63
N TRP A 239 14.20 -2.14 -18.91
CA TRP A 239 14.69 -3.21 -19.80
C TRP A 239 15.07 -2.68 -21.19
N SER A 240 15.79 -3.50 -21.94
CA SER A 240 16.24 -3.20 -23.31
C SER A 240 15.22 -3.69 -24.33
N ARG A 241 14.86 -2.82 -25.29
CA ARG A 241 13.92 -3.07 -26.37
C ARG A 241 14.43 -4.14 -27.34
N SER A 242 15.69 -4.04 -27.72
CA SER A 242 16.34 -4.96 -28.68
C SER A 242 16.64 -6.34 -28.10
N THR A 243 16.92 -6.45 -26.80
CA THR A 243 17.23 -7.75 -26.15
C THR A 243 16.02 -8.38 -25.46
N GLY A 244 15.06 -7.57 -25.03
CA GLY A 244 13.94 -7.96 -24.15
C GLY A 244 14.32 -8.19 -22.69
N LYS A 245 15.56 -7.88 -22.27
CA LYS A 245 16.10 -8.21 -20.94
C LYS A 245 16.16 -7.01 -19.99
N PRO A 246 15.98 -7.23 -18.67
CA PRO A 246 16.25 -6.21 -17.65
C PRO A 246 17.67 -5.64 -17.76
N LEU A 247 17.80 -4.33 -17.53
CA LEU A 247 19.08 -3.61 -17.53
C LEU A 247 19.68 -3.50 -16.12
N ALA A 248 18.86 -3.70 -15.08
CA ALA A 248 19.21 -3.80 -13.67
C ALA A 248 18.03 -4.40 -12.88
N ASN A 249 18.21 -4.59 -11.57
CA ASN A 249 17.11 -4.88 -10.65
C ASN A 249 16.06 -3.75 -10.66
N ALA A 250 14.80 -4.11 -10.41
CA ALA A 250 13.74 -3.15 -10.17
C ALA A 250 13.93 -2.47 -8.81
N ILE A 251 13.71 -1.15 -8.74
CA ILE A 251 13.76 -0.40 -7.47
C ILE A 251 12.36 -0.36 -6.87
N VAL A 252 12.21 -0.90 -5.66
CA VAL A 252 10.92 -1.15 -5.00
C VAL A 252 10.32 0.13 -4.43
N TRP A 253 8.98 0.23 -4.38
CA TRP A 253 8.25 1.44 -3.98
C TRP A 253 8.78 2.09 -2.69
N ASP A 254 9.10 1.32 -1.66
CA ASP A 254 9.57 1.78 -0.34
C ASP A 254 11.06 2.15 -0.27
N ASP A 255 11.82 1.98 -1.36
CA ASP A 255 13.23 2.34 -1.45
C ASP A 255 13.48 3.85 -1.22
N ALA A 256 14.49 4.14 -0.38
CA ALA A 256 14.87 5.48 0.05
C ALA A 256 16.19 5.99 -0.55
N ARG A 257 16.86 5.27 -1.45
CA ARG A 257 18.13 5.72 -2.09
C ARG A 257 17.96 7.04 -2.84
N THR A 258 16.74 7.31 -3.28
CA THR A 258 16.38 8.46 -4.12
C THR A 258 16.20 9.77 -3.33
N VAL A 259 16.37 9.80 -2.00
CA VAL A 259 16.27 11.05 -1.20
C VAL A 259 17.15 12.19 -1.74
N GLY A 260 18.35 11.89 -2.23
CA GLY A 260 19.21 12.88 -2.87
C GLY A 260 18.60 13.49 -4.13
N VAL A 261 18.03 12.65 -5.00
CA VAL A 261 17.34 13.07 -6.23
C VAL A 261 16.04 13.81 -5.92
N VAL A 262 15.31 13.43 -4.86
CA VAL A 262 14.17 14.22 -4.37
C VAL A 262 14.61 15.64 -4.01
N ARG A 263 15.66 15.81 -3.20
CA ARG A 263 16.18 17.14 -2.80
C ARG A 263 16.66 17.97 -4.01
N GLU A 264 17.33 17.34 -4.97
CA GLU A 264 17.75 17.99 -6.22
C GLU A 264 16.55 18.45 -7.07
N MET A 265 15.58 17.56 -7.27
CA MET A 265 14.39 17.86 -8.09
C MET A 265 13.45 18.85 -7.40
N GLU A 266 13.34 18.86 -6.07
CA GLU A 266 12.62 19.91 -5.34
C GLU A 266 13.29 21.28 -5.58
N LYS A 267 14.61 21.38 -5.43
CA LYS A 267 15.34 22.63 -5.72
C LYS A 267 15.14 23.09 -7.17
N LYS A 268 15.29 22.17 -8.14
CA LYS A 268 15.07 22.45 -9.57
C LYS A 268 13.64 22.92 -9.86
N LEU A 269 12.65 22.36 -9.16
CA LEU A 269 11.24 22.71 -9.28
C LEU A 269 10.92 24.09 -8.69
N ASP A 270 11.60 24.50 -7.61
CA ASP A 270 11.44 25.84 -7.04
C ASP A 270 12.15 26.91 -7.89
N GLU A 271 13.31 26.60 -8.48
CA GLU A 271 14.04 27.49 -9.41
C GLU A 271 13.31 27.67 -10.75
N ILE A 272 13.05 26.59 -11.48
CA ILE A 272 12.54 26.60 -12.86
C ILE A 272 11.00 26.63 -12.87
N GLY A 273 10.37 25.81 -12.01
CA GLY A 273 8.94 25.51 -12.08
C GLY A 273 8.60 24.44 -13.11
N ILE A 274 7.30 24.14 -13.23
CA ILE A 274 6.74 23.34 -14.33
C ILE A 274 5.88 24.25 -15.19
N ARG A 275 5.99 24.11 -16.52
CA ARG A 275 5.01 24.67 -17.45
C ARG A 275 3.71 23.88 -17.30
N ILE A 276 2.68 24.52 -16.74
CA ILE A 276 1.31 24.01 -16.81
C ILE A 276 0.65 24.73 -17.99
N GLU A 277 0.16 23.95 -18.95
CA GLU A 277 -0.56 24.45 -20.12
C GLU A 277 -1.96 24.96 -19.69
N SER A 278 -2.63 25.74 -20.54
CA SER A 278 -4.06 26.00 -20.30
C SER A 278 -4.87 24.74 -20.65
N ALA A 279 -6.04 24.56 -20.01
CA ALA A 279 -6.91 23.40 -20.27
C ALA A 279 -7.45 23.34 -21.72
N GLU A 280 -7.27 24.41 -22.51
CA GLU A 280 -7.58 24.47 -23.94
C GLU A 280 -6.39 24.08 -24.85
N GLU A 281 -5.20 23.87 -24.28
CA GLU A 281 -3.96 23.46 -24.97
C GLU A 281 -3.59 22.01 -24.64
N ASP A 282 -3.82 21.56 -23.40
CA ASP A 282 -3.80 20.15 -22.94
C ASP A 282 -4.55 19.19 -23.90
N ALA A 283 -5.63 19.68 -24.53
CA ALA A 283 -6.45 18.92 -25.48
C ALA A 283 -5.88 18.88 -26.91
N ARG A 284 -4.97 19.79 -27.28
CA ARG A 284 -4.39 19.88 -28.64
C ARG A 284 -3.07 19.15 -28.76
N THR A 285 -2.26 19.18 -27.69
CA THR A 285 -1.03 18.39 -27.61
C THR A 285 -1.31 16.89 -27.69
N ALA A 286 -2.47 16.45 -27.18
CA ALA A 286 -2.99 15.09 -27.32
C ALA A 286 -3.18 14.65 -28.79
N ASP A 287 -3.82 15.49 -29.64
CA ASP A 287 -4.01 15.17 -31.07
C ASP A 287 -2.66 15.10 -31.82
N THR A 288 -1.75 16.05 -31.55
CA THR A 288 -0.47 16.12 -32.28
C THR A 288 0.50 14.97 -31.98
N ALA A 289 0.35 14.28 -30.86
CA ALA A 289 1.21 13.15 -30.48
C ALA A 289 0.96 11.87 -31.28
N VAL A 290 -0.10 11.83 -32.12
CA VAL A 290 -0.55 10.64 -32.84
C VAL A 290 -0.15 10.66 -34.34
N THR A 291 0.34 11.79 -34.86
CA THR A 291 0.42 12.04 -36.32
C THR A 291 1.82 12.21 -36.92
N GLU A 292 2.87 11.65 -36.31
CA GLU A 292 4.18 11.51 -36.96
C GLU A 292 4.45 10.06 -37.42
N GLU A 293 3.60 9.53 -38.30
CA GLU A 293 4.04 8.46 -39.20
C GLU A 293 5.07 9.03 -40.17
N ALA A 294 6.35 8.74 -39.91
CA ALA A 294 7.46 9.13 -40.78
C ALA A 294 7.37 8.38 -42.13
N VAL A 295 6.71 8.99 -43.11
CA VAL A 295 6.61 8.48 -44.48
C VAL A 295 8.01 8.40 -45.11
N LEU A 296 8.59 7.20 -45.08
CA LEU A 296 9.85 6.85 -45.73
C LEU A 296 9.69 6.94 -47.26
N GLY A 297 9.86 8.15 -47.80
CA GLY A 297 9.87 8.41 -49.24
C GLY A 297 11.00 7.66 -49.93
N THR A 298 10.65 6.59 -50.64
CA THR A 298 11.60 5.83 -51.47
C THR A 298 12.13 6.71 -52.60
N GLY A 299 13.46 6.75 -52.77
CA GLY A 299 14.10 7.55 -53.81
C GLY A 299 13.71 7.15 -55.23
N GLY A 300 13.62 8.15 -56.10
CA GLY A 300 13.44 8.01 -57.55
C GLY A 300 14.06 9.22 -58.25
N GLU A 301 14.76 8.98 -59.35
CA GLU A 301 15.43 9.99 -60.17
C GLU A 301 14.42 10.63 -61.15
N ASP A 302 14.43 11.96 -61.36
CA ASP A 302 14.82 12.57 -62.67
C ASP A 302 14.69 14.12 -62.77
N ALA A 303 15.33 14.68 -63.81
CA ALA A 303 14.93 15.87 -64.60
C ALA A 303 14.81 17.32 -64.01
N ALA A 304 15.97 17.95 -63.77
CA ALA A 304 16.49 19.13 -64.53
C ALA A 304 15.87 20.58 -64.55
N PHE A 305 16.78 21.56 -64.74
CA PHE A 305 16.66 23.00 -65.14
C PHE A 305 16.09 24.05 -64.14
N GLY A 306 16.75 25.22 -64.00
CA GLY A 306 16.27 26.29 -63.09
C GLY A 306 16.90 27.72 -63.05
N ASN A 307 18.16 27.95 -63.48
CA ASN A 307 18.82 29.28 -63.63
C ASN A 307 19.01 30.25 -62.41
N LYS A 308 20.30 30.51 -62.11
CA LYS A 308 20.96 31.82 -61.83
C LYS A 308 20.55 32.76 -60.67
N GLY A 309 21.60 33.14 -59.91
CA GLY A 309 21.78 34.47 -59.29
C GLY A 309 21.48 34.54 -57.79
N GLU A 310 22.26 35.22 -56.95
CA GLU A 310 23.61 35.81 -57.14
C GLU A 310 24.28 35.92 -55.74
N VAL A 311 25.62 35.95 -55.66
CA VAL A 311 26.35 35.97 -54.38
C VAL A 311 26.98 37.33 -54.14
N VAL A 312 26.70 37.93 -52.97
CA VAL A 312 27.50 39.04 -52.41
C VAL A 312 27.75 38.76 -50.94
N ASP A 313 29.03 38.68 -50.59
CA ASP A 313 29.55 38.62 -49.22
C ASP A 313 30.40 39.88 -48.98
N GLN A 314 30.31 40.49 -47.80
CA GLN A 314 31.30 41.44 -47.33
C GLN A 314 31.22 41.70 -45.82
N ALA A 315 32.34 41.48 -45.13
CA ALA A 315 32.51 41.79 -43.71
C ALA A 315 33.48 42.97 -43.51
N ALA A 316 33.20 43.83 -42.52
CA ALA A 316 34.14 44.79 -41.94
C ALA A 316 33.74 45.12 -40.49
N GLY A 317 34.74 45.35 -39.62
CA GLY A 317 34.56 45.61 -38.18
C GLY A 317 34.99 47.02 -37.74
N VAL A 318 35.76 47.10 -36.63
CA VAL A 318 36.14 48.30 -35.82
C VAL A 318 35.12 48.56 -34.69
N THR A 319 35.31 48.16 -33.42
CA THR A 319 36.37 48.41 -32.40
C THR A 319 36.44 49.85 -31.85
N GLY A 320 36.33 50.02 -30.53
CA GLY A 320 36.61 51.31 -29.85
C GLY A 320 35.89 51.51 -28.52
N SER A 321 36.55 51.21 -27.40
CA SER A 321 36.08 51.54 -26.04
C SER A 321 36.78 52.80 -25.50
N ILE A 322 36.10 53.58 -24.64
CA ILE A 322 36.60 54.31 -23.45
C ILE A 322 35.46 55.20 -22.89
N GLY A 323 35.50 55.55 -21.59
CA GLY A 323 34.47 56.40 -20.97
C GLY A 323 34.98 57.21 -19.76
N LYS A 324 34.01 57.84 -19.05
CA LYS A 324 34.13 58.78 -17.90
C LYS A 324 34.62 60.20 -18.20
N ALA A 325 33.77 61.19 -17.89
CA ALA A 325 33.98 62.12 -16.76
C ALA A 325 32.71 62.95 -16.44
N MET A 326 32.44 63.18 -15.14
CA MET A 326 31.52 64.17 -14.51
C MET A 326 30.03 64.15 -14.92
N GLU A 327 29.07 63.87 -14.02
CA GLU A 327 28.64 64.57 -12.78
C GLU A 327 27.72 65.79 -13.00
N GLY A 328 26.50 65.73 -12.47
CA GLY A 328 25.44 66.71 -12.76
C GLY A 328 24.09 66.52 -12.03
N LEU A 329 24.12 66.17 -10.73
CA LEU A 329 23.03 66.38 -9.75
C LEU A 329 21.55 66.14 -10.16
N GLY A 330 21.13 64.87 -10.14
CA GLY A 330 19.97 64.44 -9.34
C GLY A 330 18.51 64.58 -9.84
N ILE A 331 17.73 63.56 -9.46
CA ILE A 331 16.26 63.50 -9.38
C ILE A 331 15.45 63.38 -10.70
N GLY A 332 14.93 62.17 -10.92
CA GLY A 332 13.51 61.99 -11.28
C GLY A 332 13.17 61.35 -12.63
N GLY A 333 12.54 60.17 -12.59
CA GLY A 333 11.65 59.70 -13.67
C GLY A 333 12.16 58.57 -14.57
N GLY A 334 12.32 57.36 -14.02
CA GLY A 334 12.36 56.16 -14.84
C GLY A 334 10.99 55.90 -15.50
N LYS A 335 11.00 55.65 -16.82
CA LYS A 335 9.90 55.02 -17.56
C LYS A 335 10.49 53.86 -18.33
N ASP A 336 10.19 52.64 -17.89
CA ASP A 336 10.70 51.44 -18.53
C ASP A 336 10.12 51.26 -19.93
N GLU A 337 10.97 50.90 -20.88
CA GLU A 337 10.56 50.54 -22.23
C GLU A 337 9.86 49.17 -22.22
N LYS A 338 8.82 49.00 -23.04
CA LYS A 338 7.99 47.80 -23.03
C LYS A 338 8.45 46.80 -24.09
N GLU A 339 9.00 45.67 -23.64
CA GLU A 339 9.04 44.46 -24.44
C GLU A 339 7.62 43.94 -24.75
N PRO A 340 7.42 43.23 -25.88
CA PRO A 340 6.09 42.81 -26.33
C PRO A 340 5.52 41.65 -25.50
N VAL A 341 4.33 41.87 -24.92
CA VAL A 341 3.63 40.86 -24.10
C VAL A 341 3.05 39.75 -24.98
N VAL A 342 3.71 38.59 -24.99
CA VAL A 342 3.14 37.32 -25.47
C VAL A 342 2.04 36.85 -24.51
N LYS A 343 0.97 36.22 -25.04
CA LYS A 343 -0.23 35.84 -24.28
C LYS A 343 -0.03 34.61 -23.36
N GLY A 344 0.69 34.80 -22.25
CA GLY A 344 0.19 34.38 -20.94
C GLY A 344 0.11 32.88 -20.61
N THR A 345 1.05 32.04 -21.05
CA THR A 345 1.24 30.69 -20.48
C THR A 345 1.52 30.80 -18.97
N LYS A 346 0.65 30.24 -18.12
CA LYS A 346 0.73 30.42 -16.66
C LYS A 346 1.57 29.33 -15.98
N TYR A 347 2.89 29.54 -15.97
CA TYR A 347 3.81 28.81 -15.10
C TYR A 347 3.36 28.89 -13.63
N ARG A 348 2.93 27.77 -13.03
CA ARG A 348 2.93 27.61 -11.57
C ARG A 348 4.29 27.03 -11.17
N LYS A 349 5.07 27.80 -10.41
CA LYS A 349 6.37 27.38 -9.90
C LYS A 349 6.23 26.52 -8.64
N GLY A 350 7.27 25.77 -8.33
CA GLY A 350 7.38 25.04 -7.07
C GLY A 350 6.40 23.88 -6.89
N LYS A 351 6.39 23.36 -5.66
CA LYS A 351 5.73 22.10 -5.29
C LYS A 351 4.22 22.08 -5.55
N GLU A 352 3.53 23.21 -5.48
CA GLU A 352 2.08 23.28 -5.75
C GLU A 352 1.72 22.95 -7.21
N GLY A 353 2.55 23.40 -8.16
CA GLY A 353 2.30 23.21 -9.60
C GLY A 353 2.49 21.78 -10.06
N LEU A 354 3.38 21.03 -9.40
CA LEU A 354 3.48 19.58 -9.57
C LEU A 354 2.16 18.91 -9.17
N VAL A 355 1.67 19.19 -7.96
CA VAL A 355 0.44 18.61 -7.40
C VAL A 355 -0.82 19.00 -8.21
N ASP A 356 -0.85 20.19 -8.85
CA ASP A 356 -1.93 20.59 -9.78
C ASP A 356 -2.05 19.76 -11.06
N VAL A 357 -0.97 19.07 -11.44
CA VAL A 357 -0.89 18.22 -12.63
C VAL A 357 -1.01 16.75 -12.23
N THR A 358 -0.19 16.29 -11.29
CA THR A 358 -0.03 14.87 -10.96
C THR A 358 -0.93 14.39 -9.81
N GLY A 359 -1.41 15.29 -8.95
CA GLY A 359 -2.08 14.95 -7.69
C GLY A 359 -1.16 14.44 -6.57
N ILE A 360 0.16 14.35 -6.82
CA ILE A 360 1.15 13.76 -5.92
C ILE A 360 2.38 14.66 -5.73
N PRO A 361 2.94 14.75 -4.50
CA PRO A 361 4.12 15.56 -4.21
C PRO A 361 5.41 14.89 -4.68
N MET A 362 6.54 15.61 -4.64
CA MET A 362 7.87 15.01 -4.83
C MET A 362 8.16 14.05 -3.66
N SER A 363 8.45 12.78 -3.95
CA SER A 363 8.77 11.76 -2.94
C SER A 363 9.59 10.62 -3.52
N THR A 364 10.30 9.88 -2.68
CA THR A 364 11.10 8.70 -3.06
C THR A 364 10.27 7.56 -3.64
N TYR A 365 8.98 7.51 -3.27
CA TYR A 365 8.02 6.52 -3.75
C TYR A 365 7.95 6.47 -5.28
N PHE A 366 7.72 7.61 -5.94
CA PHE A 366 7.19 7.64 -7.30
C PHE A 366 8.22 7.36 -8.41
N SER A 367 7.75 6.74 -9.50
CA SER A 367 8.62 6.06 -10.47
C SER A 367 9.58 6.97 -11.26
N ALA A 368 9.22 8.23 -11.53
CA ALA A 368 10.11 9.18 -12.20
C ALA A 368 11.45 9.37 -11.46
N ILE A 369 11.42 9.39 -10.13
CA ILE A 369 12.61 9.63 -9.31
C ILE A 369 13.53 8.40 -9.32
N LYS A 370 12.92 7.20 -9.28
CA LYS A 370 13.61 5.91 -9.43
C LYS A 370 14.24 5.78 -10.83
N LEU A 371 13.50 6.11 -11.89
CA LEU A 371 13.96 6.11 -13.28
C LEU A 371 15.11 7.11 -13.49
N ARG A 372 14.98 8.35 -13.01
CA ARG A 372 16.03 9.38 -13.02
C ARG A 372 17.30 8.87 -12.34
N TRP A 373 17.17 8.33 -11.12
CA TRP A 373 18.29 7.74 -10.39
C TRP A 373 18.97 6.61 -11.16
N MET A 374 18.21 5.71 -11.80
CA MET A 374 18.77 4.63 -12.63
C MET A 374 19.52 5.15 -13.85
N ILE A 375 18.98 6.12 -14.59
CA ILE A 375 19.67 6.78 -15.70
C ILE A 375 20.97 7.44 -15.22
N ASP A 376 21.00 8.01 -14.01
CA ASP A 376 22.20 8.66 -13.49
C ASP A 376 23.27 7.67 -12.98
N HIS A 377 22.88 6.61 -12.28
CA HIS A 377 23.80 5.75 -11.53
C HIS A 377 24.09 4.40 -12.20
N GLN A 378 23.23 3.90 -13.10
CA GLN A 378 23.38 2.60 -13.74
C GLN A 378 23.78 2.77 -15.22
N LYS A 379 25.04 2.45 -15.55
CA LYS A 379 25.59 2.61 -16.91
C LYS A 379 24.76 1.93 -18.00
N ALA A 380 24.18 0.75 -17.72
CA ALA A 380 23.36 0.02 -18.68
C ALA A 380 22.07 0.79 -19.04
N VAL A 381 21.35 1.30 -18.03
CA VAL A 381 20.14 2.12 -18.22
C VAL A 381 20.49 3.45 -18.89
N ARG A 382 21.59 4.10 -18.49
CA ARG A 382 22.09 5.33 -19.13
C ARG A 382 22.33 5.13 -20.62
N THR A 383 23.13 4.13 -21.01
CA THR A 383 23.45 3.88 -22.42
C THR A 383 22.19 3.52 -23.21
N ALA A 384 21.29 2.69 -22.67
CA ALA A 384 20.02 2.37 -23.34
C ALA A 384 19.13 3.62 -23.53
N HIS A 385 19.10 4.55 -22.57
CA HIS A 385 18.39 5.83 -22.70
C HIS A 385 19.04 6.72 -23.78
N GLU A 386 20.37 6.79 -23.81
CA GLU A 386 21.13 7.56 -24.81
C GLU A 386 20.95 7.00 -26.24
N THR A 387 20.85 5.68 -26.40
CA THR A 387 20.68 5.00 -27.71
C THR A 387 19.22 4.67 -28.09
N ASP A 388 18.23 5.14 -27.32
CA ASP A 388 16.78 4.87 -27.52
C ASP A 388 16.35 3.38 -27.40
N ASP A 389 17.22 2.54 -26.84
CA ASP A 389 16.93 1.12 -26.58
C ASP A 389 16.20 0.89 -25.23
N LEU A 390 16.10 1.91 -24.37
CA LEU A 390 15.42 1.79 -23.08
C LEU A 390 13.90 1.63 -23.24
N MET A 391 13.33 0.73 -22.45
CA MET A 391 11.90 0.66 -22.11
C MET A 391 11.75 0.76 -20.58
N PHE A 392 10.76 1.55 -20.16
CA PHE A 392 10.39 1.76 -18.76
C PHE A 392 8.98 1.23 -18.51
N GLY A 393 8.71 0.85 -17.26
CA GLY A 393 7.36 0.55 -16.77
C GLY A 393 7.33 0.28 -15.28
N THR A 394 6.11 0.21 -14.74
CA THR A 394 5.83 -0.40 -13.44
C THR A 394 5.67 -1.92 -13.60
N VAL A 395 5.44 -2.63 -12.48
CA VAL A 395 5.40 -4.10 -12.45
C VAL A 395 4.28 -4.67 -13.35
N ASP A 396 3.13 -4.00 -13.47
CA ASP A 396 2.09 -4.35 -14.45
C ASP A 396 2.61 -4.38 -15.89
N THR A 397 3.29 -3.32 -16.33
CA THR A 397 3.86 -3.21 -17.68
C THR A 397 4.85 -4.35 -17.95
N TRP A 398 5.70 -4.68 -16.98
CA TRP A 398 6.70 -5.75 -17.12
C TRP A 398 6.05 -7.14 -17.21
N LEU A 399 5.04 -7.42 -16.38
CA LEU A 399 4.30 -8.69 -16.41
C LEU A 399 3.49 -8.83 -17.72
N VAL A 400 2.79 -7.77 -18.15
CA VAL A 400 2.04 -7.75 -19.40
C VAL A 400 2.95 -7.93 -20.61
N TYR A 401 4.07 -7.21 -20.67
CA TYR A 401 5.06 -7.33 -21.74
C TYR A 401 5.53 -8.78 -21.91
N ASN A 402 5.89 -9.45 -20.82
CA ASN A 402 6.31 -10.86 -20.85
C ASN A 402 5.17 -11.82 -21.21
N LEU A 403 4.00 -11.68 -20.59
CA LEU A 403 2.82 -12.53 -20.89
C LEU A 403 2.37 -12.44 -22.35
N THR A 404 2.58 -11.29 -23.00
CA THR A 404 2.16 -11.04 -24.40
C THR A 404 3.27 -11.26 -25.42
N GLY A 405 4.42 -11.83 -25.02
CA GLY A 405 5.47 -12.32 -25.93
C GLY A 405 6.84 -11.64 -25.81
N GLY A 406 6.96 -10.61 -24.96
CA GLY A 406 8.20 -9.87 -24.70
C GLY A 406 8.81 -9.31 -25.99
N LYS A 407 10.05 -9.68 -26.29
CA LYS A 407 10.74 -9.28 -27.54
C LYS A 407 10.06 -9.75 -28.85
N GLN A 408 9.02 -10.58 -28.79
CA GLN A 408 8.28 -11.09 -29.96
C GLN A 408 7.04 -10.26 -30.31
N GLY A 409 6.87 -9.07 -29.71
CA GLY A 409 5.69 -8.21 -29.89
C GLY A 409 4.88 -7.97 -28.62
N GLY A 410 5.48 -8.17 -27.45
CA GLY A 410 4.86 -7.93 -26.15
C GLY A 410 4.40 -6.49 -25.97
N LEU A 411 3.20 -6.33 -25.43
CA LEU A 411 2.53 -5.05 -25.26
C LEU A 411 3.22 -4.19 -24.22
N HIS A 412 3.67 -3.01 -24.64
CA HIS A 412 4.25 -2.00 -23.77
C HIS A 412 3.16 -1.04 -23.30
N ILE A 413 2.37 -1.46 -22.31
CA ILE A 413 1.19 -0.75 -21.80
C ILE A 413 1.19 -0.60 -20.27
N MET A 414 0.50 0.42 -19.76
CA MET A 414 0.33 0.70 -18.33
C MET A 414 -1.09 1.22 -18.09
N ASP A 415 -1.77 0.76 -17.04
CA ASP A 415 -3.11 1.29 -16.74
C ASP A 415 -3.07 2.69 -16.13
N VAL A 416 -4.14 3.46 -16.28
CA VAL A 416 -4.27 4.81 -15.71
C VAL A 416 -4.04 4.89 -14.20
N THR A 417 -4.32 3.84 -13.42
CA THR A 417 -4.06 3.84 -11.97
C THR A 417 -2.57 3.75 -11.69
N ASN A 418 -1.83 2.80 -12.28
CA ASN A 418 -0.36 2.74 -12.21
C ASN A 418 0.31 3.99 -12.80
N ALA A 419 -0.18 4.48 -13.94
CA ALA A 419 0.34 5.69 -14.59
C ALA A 419 0.22 6.93 -13.68
N SER A 420 -0.85 7.04 -12.88
CA SER A 420 -1.01 8.11 -11.89
C SER A 420 0.02 8.10 -10.75
N ARG A 421 0.82 7.03 -10.62
CA ARG A 421 1.86 6.87 -9.58
C ARG A 421 3.27 7.20 -10.08
N THR A 422 3.40 7.63 -11.33
CA THR A 422 4.70 7.81 -11.98
C THR A 422 5.37 9.16 -11.71
N LEU A 423 4.63 10.20 -11.30
CA LEU A 423 4.97 11.63 -11.45
C LEU A 423 5.07 12.15 -12.90
N LEU A 424 4.59 11.41 -13.91
CA LEU A 424 4.76 11.78 -15.33
C LEU A 424 3.45 12.07 -16.10
N ILE A 425 2.27 11.88 -15.51
CA ILE A 425 0.97 12.16 -16.16
C ILE A 425 0.28 13.41 -15.62
N SER A 426 -0.60 13.99 -16.45
CA SER A 426 -1.65 14.90 -15.98
C SER A 426 -2.89 14.09 -15.58
N LEU A 427 -3.39 14.26 -14.35
CA LEU A 427 -4.63 13.62 -13.91
C LEU A 427 -5.86 14.06 -14.72
N LYS A 428 -5.80 15.19 -15.43
CA LYS A 428 -6.94 15.74 -16.19
C LYS A 428 -7.08 15.09 -17.57
N THR A 429 -5.97 14.79 -18.23
CA THR A 429 -5.94 14.20 -19.58
C THR A 429 -5.65 12.70 -19.56
N LEU A 430 -5.08 12.19 -18.45
CA LEU A 430 -4.53 10.85 -18.31
C LEU A 430 -3.49 10.48 -19.38
N GLN A 431 -2.79 11.49 -19.89
CA GLN A 431 -1.67 11.36 -20.82
C GLN A 431 -0.34 11.74 -20.15
N TRP A 432 0.77 11.25 -20.71
CA TRP A 432 2.12 11.69 -20.35
C TRP A 432 2.26 13.19 -20.60
N HIS A 433 2.56 13.94 -19.54
CA HIS A 433 2.62 15.41 -19.59
C HIS A 433 4.02 15.85 -20.00
N HIS A 434 4.19 16.30 -21.24
CA HIS A 434 5.51 16.56 -21.85
C HIS A 434 6.44 17.45 -20.99
N PRO A 435 5.98 18.56 -20.36
CA PRO A 435 6.83 19.35 -19.46
C PRO A 435 7.38 18.60 -18.23
N LEU A 436 6.75 17.51 -17.79
CA LEU A 436 7.31 16.64 -16.73
C LEU A 436 8.40 15.72 -17.29
N LEU A 437 8.27 15.27 -18.54
CA LEU A 437 9.32 14.50 -19.24
C LEU A 437 10.57 15.36 -19.44
N GLU A 438 10.39 16.60 -19.93
CA GLU A 438 11.48 17.59 -20.02
C GLU A 438 12.11 17.86 -18.65
N PHE A 439 11.28 18.07 -17.62
CA PHE A 439 11.74 18.35 -16.26
C PHE A 439 12.62 17.22 -15.68
N PHE A 440 12.23 15.96 -15.85
CA PHE A 440 13.03 14.81 -15.41
C PHE A 440 14.11 14.39 -16.42
N GLY A 441 14.16 14.99 -17.60
CA GLY A 441 15.13 14.67 -18.66
C GLY A 441 14.94 13.27 -19.25
N LEU A 442 13.68 12.92 -19.53
CA LEU A 442 13.21 11.63 -20.05
C LEU A 442 12.73 11.77 -21.49
N ARG A 443 12.98 10.75 -22.33
CA ARG A 443 12.39 10.67 -23.69
C ARG A 443 10.99 10.07 -23.64
N ALA A 444 10.10 10.51 -24.54
CA ALA A 444 8.77 9.90 -24.68
C ALA A 444 8.82 8.45 -25.20
N SER A 445 9.84 8.09 -25.99
CA SER A 445 10.04 6.77 -26.60
C SER A 445 10.12 5.60 -25.61
N ILE A 446 10.54 5.86 -24.36
CA ILE A 446 10.73 4.82 -23.33
C ILE A 446 9.43 4.47 -22.59
N LEU A 447 8.36 5.25 -22.78
CA LEU A 447 7.13 5.17 -22.00
C LEU A 447 6.12 4.19 -22.59
N PRO A 448 5.38 3.42 -21.77
CA PRO A 448 4.30 2.57 -22.26
C PRO A 448 3.10 3.40 -22.74
N LYS A 449 2.26 2.83 -23.60
CA LYS A 449 0.95 3.41 -23.92
C LYS A 449 0.05 3.30 -22.69
N ILE A 450 -0.56 4.42 -22.28
CA ILE A 450 -1.57 4.42 -21.21
C ILE A 450 -2.87 3.81 -21.73
N VAL A 451 -3.50 2.94 -20.93
CA VAL A 451 -4.76 2.25 -21.21
C VAL A 451 -5.71 2.34 -20.02
N SER A 452 -7.01 2.09 -20.23
CA SER A 452 -7.98 2.03 -19.13
C SER A 452 -7.75 0.79 -18.26
N SER A 453 -8.34 0.76 -17.06
CA SER A 453 -8.17 -0.37 -16.12
C SER A 453 -9.00 -1.61 -16.49
N SER A 454 -9.85 -1.55 -17.52
CA SER A 454 -10.84 -2.59 -17.87
C SER A 454 -11.18 -2.61 -19.36
N GLU A 455 -10.29 -3.17 -20.18
CA GLU A 455 -10.50 -3.42 -21.61
C GLU A 455 -9.71 -4.64 -22.08
N HIS A 456 -10.05 -5.23 -23.23
CA HIS A 456 -9.29 -6.35 -23.78
C HIS A 456 -7.98 -5.85 -24.41
N TYR A 457 -6.88 -5.94 -23.66
CA TYR A 457 -5.57 -5.48 -24.11
C TYR A 457 -4.93 -6.42 -25.15
N GLY A 458 -5.10 -7.73 -24.95
CA GLY A 458 -4.44 -8.77 -25.74
C GLY A 458 -4.58 -10.15 -25.09
N ASN A 459 -3.87 -11.14 -25.62
CA ASN A 459 -3.92 -12.53 -25.15
C ASN A 459 -2.54 -13.00 -24.65
N ILE A 460 -2.53 -13.94 -23.71
CA ILE A 460 -1.29 -14.60 -23.27
C ILE A 460 -0.67 -15.34 -24.48
N HIS A 461 0.56 -14.99 -24.83
CA HIS A 461 1.22 -15.43 -26.05
C HIS A 461 1.74 -16.87 -25.93
N GLU A 462 1.72 -17.62 -27.04
CA GLU A 462 2.11 -19.04 -27.06
C GLU A 462 3.56 -19.26 -26.61
N SER A 463 4.46 -18.30 -26.86
CA SER A 463 5.87 -18.37 -26.45
C SER A 463 6.08 -18.42 -24.92
N THR A 464 5.05 -18.11 -24.12
CA THR A 464 5.11 -18.26 -22.65
C THR A 464 5.13 -19.72 -22.21
N ASN A 465 4.67 -20.65 -23.06
CA ASN A 465 4.42 -22.07 -22.73
C ASN A 465 3.47 -22.29 -21.53
N LEU A 466 2.74 -21.25 -21.09
CA LEU A 466 1.79 -21.35 -20.00
C LEU A 466 0.57 -22.20 -20.39
N PRO A 467 -0.05 -22.93 -19.44
CA PRO A 467 -1.23 -23.75 -19.71
C PRO A 467 -2.46 -22.93 -20.12
N ILE A 468 -2.39 -21.60 -20.08
CA ILE A 468 -3.46 -20.65 -20.41
C ILE A 468 -3.06 -19.71 -21.58
N ALA A 469 -2.14 -20.12 -22.44
CA ALA A 469 -1.91 -19.44 -23.71
C ALA A 469 -3.23 -19.25 -24.49
N GLY A 470 -3.40 -18.09 -25.13
CA GLY A 470 -4.63 -17.67 -25.79
C GLY A 470 -5.71 -17.07 -24.88
N VAL A 471 -5.61 -17.17 -23.54
CA VAL A 471 -6.54 -16.52 -22.61
C VAL A 471 -6.32 -15.00 -22.63
N PRO A 472 -7.38 -14.17 -22.67
CA PRO A 472 -7.25 -12.71 -22.73
C PRO A 472 -6.83 -12.11 -21.38
N ILE A 473 -5.97 -11.10 -21.45
CA ILE A 473 -5.69 -10.16 -20.36
C ILE A 473 -6.69 -9.00 -20.51
N ALA A 474 -7.48 -8.71 -19.48
CA ALA A 474 -8.62 -7.80 -19.62
C ALA A 474 -8.87 -6.83 -18.45
N GLY A 475 -8.04 -6.89 -17.40
CA GLY A 475 -8.01 -5.86 -16.36
C GLY A 475 -6.59 -5.66 -15.83
N ILE A 476 -6.18 -4.41 -15.64
CA ILE A 476 -4.90 -4.02 -15.03
C ILE A 476 -5.18 -2.90 -14.04
N ILE A 477 -4.66 -2.99 -12.82
CA ILE A 477 -4.90 -2.00 -11.75
C ILE A 477 -3.84 -2.09 -10.64
N GLY A 478 -3.42 -0.97 -10.08
CA GLY A 478 -2.49 -0.94 -8.94
C GLY A 478 -3.11 -1.49 -7.65
N ASP A 479 -2.33 -2.17 -6.80
CA ASP A 479 -2.79 -2.93 -5.62
C ASP A 479 -3.85 -2.23 -4.74
N GLN A 480 -3.61 -0.98 -4.35
CA GLN A 480 -4.52 -0.28 -3.45
C GLN A 480 -5.84 0.09 -4.14
N GLN A 481 -5.79 0.45 -5.42
CA GLN A 481 -6.94 0.65 -6.28
C GLN A 481 -7.68 -0.67 -6.56
N ALA A 482 -6.97 -1.78 -6.71
CA ALA A 482 -7.55 -3.11 -6.88
C ALA A 482 -8.39 -3.49 -5.65
N ALA A 483 -7.84 -3.30 -4.45
CA ALA A 483 -8.60 -3.50 -3.22
C ALA A 483 -9.81 -2.54 -3.08
N LEU A 484 -9.77 -1.34 -3.65
CA LEU A 484 -10.95 -0.44 -3.71
C LEU A 484 -12.06 -1.02 -4.59
N VAL A 485 -11.72 -1.55 -5.77
CA VAL A 485 -12.66 -2.23 -6.69
C VAL A 485 -13.16 -3.54 -6.10
N GLY A 486 -12.30 -4.35 -5.47
CA GLY A 486 -12.65 -5.64 -4.86
C GLY A 486 -13.53 -5.54 -3.60
N ASN A 487 -13.39 -4.46 -2.83
CA ASN A 487 -14.36 -4.08 -1.79
C ASN A 487 -15.64 -3.46 -2.39
N LYS A 488 -15.76 -3.34 -3.71
CA LYS A 488 -16.87 -2.75 -4.45
C LYS A 488 -17.14 -1.30 -4.03
N CYS A 489 -16.10 -0.49 -3.82
CA CYS A 489 -16.21 0.95 -3.55
C CYS A 489 -16.26 1.72 -4.87
N LEU A 490 -17.39 1.58 -5.57
CA LEU A 490 -17.56 2.02 -6.96
C LEU A 490 -18.33 3.34 -7.08
N ARG A 491 -18.98 3.80 -5.99
CA ARG A 491 -19.72 5.07 -5.96
C ARG A 491 -18.99 6.11 -5.10
N LYS A 492 -19.17 7.40 -5.44
CA LYS A 492 -18.65 8.54 -4.65
C LYS A 492 -19.11 8.42 -3.19
N GLY A 493 -18.18 8.57 -2.25
CA GLY A 493 -18.45 8.41 -0.81
C GLY A 493 -18.14 7.03 -0.23
N GLU A 494 -17.83 6.03 -1.06
CA GLU A 494 -17.37 4.72 -0.58
C GLU A 494 -15.85 4.69 -0.38
N ALA A 495 -15.40 4.07 0.72
CA ALA A 495 -13.98 3.98 1.07
C ALA A 495 -13.58 2.60 1.58
N LYS A 496 -12.29 2.27 1.42
CA LYS A 496 -11.67 1.12 2.09
C LYS A 496 -10.40 1.51 2.83
N CYS A 497 -10.01 0.70 3.81
CA CYS A 497 -8.69 0.73 4.43
C CYS A 497 -8.03 -0.65 4.41
N THR A 498 -6.87 -0.75 3.78
CA THR A 498 -6.03 -1.95 3.75
C THR A 498 -4.98 -1.84 4.87
N TYR A 499 -4.97 -2.80 5.80
CA TYR A 499 -4.05 -2.83 6.93
C TYR A 499 -2.97 -3.90 6.76
N GLY A 500 -1.85 -3.51 6.13
CA GLY A 500 -0.64 -4.32 6.00
C GLY A 500 0.41 -3.96 7.06
N THR A 501 1.67 -3.81 6.62
CA THR A 501 2.76 -3.26 7.43
C THR A 501 2.42 -1.83 7.88
N GLY A 502 2.15 -0.95 6.92
CA GLY A 502 1.40 0.30 7.11
C GLY A 502 -0.10 0.11 6.81
N ALA A 503 -0.86 1.19 6.77
CA ALA A 503 -2.25 1.19 6.33
C ALA A 503 -2.52 2.23 5.23
N PHE A 504 -3.41 1.91 4.30
CA PHE A 504 -3.76 2.74 3.15
C PHE A 504 -5.28 2.91 3.04
N VAL A 505 -5.74 4.14 3.24
CA VAL A 505 -7.14 4.55 3.08
C VAL A 505 -7.33 5.10 1.68
N LEU A 506 -8.25 4.52 0.90
CA LEU A 506 -8.69 5.08 -0.39
C LEU A 506 -10.19 5.37 -0.34
N PHE A 507 -10.57 6.56 -0.80
CA PHE A 507 -11.94 7.07 -0.82
C PHE A 507 -12.33 7.50 -2.23
N ASN A 508 -13.40 6.94 -2.77
CA ASN A 508 -13.89 7.22 -4.12
C ASN A 508 -14.52 8.62 -4.19
N THR A 509 -13.99 9.50 -5.05
CA THR A 509 -14.49 10.88 -5.25
C THR A 509 -15.41 11.03 -6.46
N GLY A 510 -15.69 9.94 -7.19
CA GLY A 510 -16.45 9.96 -8.44
C GLY A 510 -15.61 10.44 -9.63
N GLU A 511 -16.26 11.09 -10.59
CA GLU A 511 -15.60 11.64 -11.80
C GLU A 511 -14.78 12.91 -11.53
N GLU A 512 -14.72 13.38 -10.27
CA GLU A 512 -14.13 14.66 -9.88
C GLU A 512 -12.77 14.48 -9.18
N ILE A 513 -11.75 15.20 -9.67
CA ILE A 513 -10.43 15.29 -9.03
C ILE A 513 -10.54 16.24 -7.83
N VAL A 514 -10.50 15.70 -6.62
CA VAL A 514 -10.40 16.51 -5.39
C VAL A 514 -8.92 16.74 -5.07
N ARG A 515 -8.46 18.00 -5.13
CA ARG A 515 -7.10 18.40 -4.69
C ARG A 515 -7.07 18.52 -3.17
N SER A 516 -6.10 17.86 -2.53
CA SER A 516 -5.84 18.03 -1.10
C SER A 516 -4.99 19.27 -0.80
N ASN A 517 -5.28 19.89 0.34
CA ASN A 517 -4.50 20.94 0.99
C ASN A 517 -3.94 20.47 2.35
N TYR A 518 -4.22 19.21 2.73
CA TYR A 518 -3.74 18.53 3.93
C TYR A 518 -2.81 17.35 3.62
N GLY A 519 -2.26 17.33 2.40
CA GLY A 519 -1.29 16.34 1.96
C GLY A 519 -1.84 14.93 1.73
N LEU A 520 -3.15 14.77 1.50
CA LEU A 520 -3.65 13.55 0.86
C LEU A 520 -3.22 13.53 -0.61
N ILE A 521 -3.15 12.34 -1.17
CA ILE A 521 -2.82 12.11 -2.57
C ILE A 521 -4.11 12.10 -3.40
N SER A 522 -4.17 12.88 -4.48
CA SER A 522 -5.19 12.73 -5.51
C SER A 522 -4.70 11.70 -6.53
N THR A 523 -5.50 10.69 -6.87
CA THR A 523 -5.08 9.58 -7.75
C THR A 523 -6.26 9.05 -8.56
N VAL A 524 -6.00 8.32 -9.65
CA VAL A 524 -7.06 7.58 -10.37
C VAL A 524 -7.45 6.37 -9.51
N ALA A 525 -8.75 6.13 -9.35
CA ALA A 525 -9.30 4.97 -8.66
C ALA A 525 -9.44 3.76 -9.59
N PHE A 526 -10.01 3.97 -10.78
CA PHE A 526 -10.08 3.03 -11.91
C PHE A 526 -10.70 3.75 -13.13
N GLN A 527 -10.50 3.22 -14.33
CA GLN A 527 -11.29 3.59 -15.51
C GLN A 527 -11.95 2.32 -16.08
N PRO A 528 -13.29 2.22 -16.14
CA PRO A 528 -14.00 0.96 -16.44
C PRO A 528 -14.12 0.65 -17.96
N GLY A 529 -13.28 1.24 -18.80
CA GLY A 529 -13.25 1.09 -20.26
C GLY A 529 -12.68 2.34 -20.95
N PRO A 530 -12.21 2.27 -22.21
CA PRO A 530 -11.48 3.37 -22.87
C PRO A 530 -12.36 4.61 -23.10
N ASP A 531 -13.60 4.41 -23.56
CA ASP A 531 -14.59 5.49 -23.74
C ASP A 531 -15.29 5.91 -22.43
N ALA A 532 -15.05 5.20 -21.34
CA ALA A 532 -15.65 5.49 -20.05
C ALA A 532 -14.83 6.56 -19.31
N LYS A 533 -15.52 7.46 -18.60
CA LYS A 533 -14.86 8.44 -17.74
C LYS A 533 -14.06 7.75 -16.63
N PRO A 534 -12.88 8.28 -16.25
CA PRO A 534 -12.15 7.82 -15.08
C PRO A 534 -12.90 8.16 -13.79
N VAL A 535 -12.75 7.29 -12.80
CA VAL A 535 -13.14 7.53 -11.41
C VAL A 535 -11.86 7.85 -10.64
N TYR A 536 -11.92 8.85 -9.74
CA TYR A 536 -10.78 9.29 -8.92
C TYR A 536 -10.95 8.90 -7.45
N ALA A 537 -9.85 8.99 -6.71
CA ALA A 537 -9.82 8.81 -5.27
C ALA A 537 -8.91 9.82 -4.57
N LEU A 538 -9.23 10.07 -3.30
CA LEU A 538 -8.24 10.52 -2.31
C LEU A 538 -7.59 9.30 -1.65
N GLU A 539 -6.27 9.32 -1.53
CA GLU A 539 -5.47 8.34 -0.83
C GLU A 539 -4.74 8.97 0.36
N GLY A 540 -4.81 8.32 1.52
CA GLY A 540 -4.00 8.68 2.69
C GLY A 540 -3.31 7.43 3.24
N SER A 541 -2.00 7.54 3.48
CA SER A 541 -1.15 6.45 3.94
C SER A 541 -0.68 6.67 5.37
N ILE A 542 -0.47 5.56 6.08
CA ILE A 542 -0.05 5.48 7.48
C ILE A 542 1.14 4.52 7.51
N ALA A 543 2.34 5.01 7.82
CA ALA A 543 3.57 4.19 7.74
C ALA A 543 3.55 2.98 8.68
N VAL A 544 2.90 3.11 9.84
CA VAL A 544 2.97 2.13 10.92
C VAL A 544 1.57 1.66 11.34
N ALA A 545 1.25 0.42 10.96
CA ALA A 545 0.02 -0.27 11.38
C ALA A 545 0.36 -1.67 11.92
N GLY A 546 0.35 -2.70 11.07
CA GLY A 546 0.78 -4.06 11.44
C GLY A 546 2.25 -4.13 11.88
N SER A 547 3.10 -3.20 11.45
CA SER A 547 4.48 -3.07 11.94
C SER A 547 4.57 -2.72 13.43
N ALA A 548 3.58 -2.04 14.03
CA ALA A 548 3.59 -1.82 15.47
C ALA A 548 3.26 -3.09 16.28
N ILE A 549 2.42 -3.97 15.73
CA ILE A 549 2.14 -5.29 16.32
C ILE A 549 3.39 -6.18 16.19
N LYS A 550 4.04 -6.18 15.02
CA LYS A 550 5.34 -6.86 14.83
C LYS A 550 6.42 -6.30 15.76
N TRP A 551 6.50 -4.98 15.96
CA TRP A 551 7.47 -4.35 16.87
C TRP A 551 7.26 -4.75 18.34
N LEU A 552 6.00 -4.80 18.81
CA LEU A 552 5.70 -5.27 20.17
C LEU A 552 6.11 -6.74 20.39
N ARG A 553 5.99 -7.59 19.37
CA ARG A 553 6.48 -8.97 19.36
C ARG A 553 8.01 -9.01 19.31
N ASP A 554 8.57 -8.57 18.18
CA ASP A 554 9.94 -8.83 17.77
C ASP A 554 11.00 -8.00 18.53
N GLN A 555 10.62 -6.87 19.15
CA GLN A 555 11.56 -5.94 19.80
C GLN A 555 11.27 -5.67 21.28
N MET A 556 10.01 -5.83 21.72
CA MET A 556 9.60 -5.57 23.10
C MET A 556 9.20 -6.83 23.89
N ASP A 557 9.11 -8.00 23.24
CA ASP A 557 8.78 -9.28 23.87
C ASP A 557 7.43 -9.25 24.64
N LEU A 558 6.45 -8.49 24.13
CA LEU A 558 5.13 -8.31 24.75
C LEU A 558 4.12 -9.42 24.40
N ILE A 559 4.35 -10.13 23.29
CA ILE A 559 3.56 -11.23 22.72
C ILE A 559 4.53 -12.15 21.96
N GLU A 560 4.24 -13.45 21.87
CA GLU A 560 5.00 -14.41 21.05
C GLU A 560 4.48 -14.46 19.61
N ASP A 561 3.17 -14.30 19.40
CA ASP A 561 2.55 -14.23 18.07
C ASP A 561 1.58 -13.04 17.90
N SER A 562 1.41 -12.57 16.66
CA SER A 562 0.51 -11.46 16.34
C SER A 562 -0.97 -11.75 16.59
N SER A 563 -1.39 -13.01 16.71
CA SER A 563 -2.76 -13.38 17.12
C SER A 563 -3.05 -13.12 18.61
N GLU A 564 -2.04 -13.18 19.48
CA GLU A 564 -2.19 -12.91 20.92
C GLU A 564 -2.50 -11.45 21.23
N MET A 565 -2.22 -10.56 20.26
CA MET A 565 -2.49 -9.12 20.36
C MET A 565 -3.94 -8.80 20.73
N ASP A 566 -4.91 -9.56 20.19
CA ASP A 566 -6.35 -9.39 20.46
C ASP A 566 -6.69 -9.79 21.91
N ILE A 567 -6.08 -10.88 22.39
CA ILE A 567 -6.24 -11.40 23.76
C ILE A 567 -5.62 -10.43 24.78
N LEU A 568 -4.38 -10.00 24.54
CA LEU A 568 -3.64 -9.11 25.44
C LEU A 568 -4.31 -7.72 25.51
N ALA A 569 -4.65 -7.12 24.38
CA ALA A 569 -5.34 -5.83 24.34
C ALA A 569 -6.81 -5.91 24.80
N GLY A 570 -7.44 -7.09 24.69
CA GLY A 570 -8.81 -7.37 25.14
C GLY A 570 -8.92 -7.63 26.65
N SER A 571 -7.82 -8.00 27.31
CA SER A 571 -7.77 -8.22 28.77
C SER A 571 -8.01 -6.95 29.61
N VAL A 572 -7.96 -5.77 28.98
CA VAL A 572 -8.25 -4.46 29.60
C VAL A 572 -9.42 -3.75 28.90
N HIS A 573 -10.18 -2.97 29.66
CA HIS A 573 -11.35 -2.26 29.14
C HIS A 573 -11.00 -0.98 28.35
N ASP A 574 -9.88 -0.32 28.68
CA ASP A 574 -9.34 0.84 27.98
C ASP A 574 -7.81 0.90 28.10
N THR A 575 -7.18 2.02 27.74
CA THR A 575 -5.71 2.21 27.79
C THR A 575 -5.19 2.68 29.16
N GLY A 576 -6.03 2.81 30.18
CA GLY A 576 -5.64 3.37 31.49
C GLY A 576 -5.21 4.85 31.42
N GLY A 577 -5.49 5.54 30.32
CA GLY A 577 -5.02 6.89 30.02
C GLY A 577 -3.77 6.98 29.13
N VAL A 578 -3.17 5.84 28.77
CA VAL A 578 -2.01 5.76 27.86
C VAL A 578 -2.42 6.10 26.42
N TYR A 579 -1.55 6.81 25.71
CA TYR A 579 -1.56 6.98 24.26
C TYR A 579 -0.18 6.59 23.73
N PHE A 580 -0.13 5.89 22.60
CA PHE A 580 1.11 5.51 21.94
C PHE A 580 1.11 6.06 20.51
N VAL A 581 1.88 7.11 20.24
CA VAL A 581 2.10 7.61 18.88
C VAL A 581 3.16 6.73 18.23
N THR A 582 2.76 5.87 17.29
CA THR A 582 3.64 4.86 16.68
C THR A 582 4.47 5.43 15.52
N ALA A 583 5.03 6.63 15.69
CA ALA A 583 5.82 7.35 14.69
C ALA A 583 7.27 6.83 14.63
N PHE A 584 7.46 5.57 14.23
CA PHE A 584 8.81 4.96 14.13
C PHE A 584 9.62 5.42 12.91
N SER A 585 8.99 6.16 12.00
CA SER A 585 9.55 6.68 10.75
C SER A 585 8.86 8.00 10.39
N GLY A 586 8.61 8.86 11.39
CA GLY A 586 7.72 10.00 11.26
C GLY A 586 6.23 9.62 11.21
N LEU A 587 5.39 10.64 11.03
CA LEU A 587 3.97 10.55 10.74
C LEU A 587 3.71 10.99 9.29
N LEU A 588 2.98 10.17 8.54
CA LEU A 588 2.48 10.51 7.21
C LEU A 588 1.18 11.32 7.30
N ALA A 589 0.31 11.24 6.29
CA ALA A 589 -0.93 11.99 6.24
C ALA A 589 -1.84 11.71 7.47
N PRO A 590 -2.54 12.73 8.00
CA PRO A 590 -2.57 14.14 7.57
C PRO A 590 -1.49 15.02 8.23
N TYR A 591 -0.55 14.45 8.98
CA TYR A 591 0.40 15.20 9.81
C TYR A 591 1.68 15.62 9.08
N TRP A 592 2.22 14.73 8.24
CA TRP A 592 3.42 14.95 7.42
C TRP A 592 4.66 15.44 8.17
N ASP A 593 4.85 14.93 9.39
CA ASP A 593 5.97 15.25 10.27
C ASP A 593 6.97 14.10 10.26
N ARG A 594 8.07 14.25 9.51
CA ARG A 594 9.15 13.25 9.43
C ARG A 594 9.95 13.14 10.72
N GLU A 595 10.00 14.21 11.51
CA GLU A 595 10.78 14.29 12.74
C GLU A 595 9.95 13.87 13.96
N ALA A 596 8.71 13.43 13.76
CA ALA A 596 7.88 12.84 14.78
C ALA A 596 8.42 11.48 15.24
N SER A 597 8.52 11.27 16.57
CA SER A 597 9.16 10.09 17.16
C SER A 597 8.19 9.16 17.91
N GLY A 598 8.52 7.87 17.99
CA GLY A 598 7.72 6.84 18.64
C GLY A 598 7.54 7.09 20.14
N THR A 599 6.35 7.54 20.56
CA THR A 599 6.12 8.14 21.89
C THR A 599 4.98 7.45 22.64
N ILE A 600 5.30 6.84 23.80
CA ILE A 600 4.29 6.35 24.76
C ILE A 600 4.14 7.37 25.88
N ILE A 601 2.93 7.92 26.06
CA ILE A 601 2.62 8.97 27.04
C ILE A 601 1.39 8.60 27.89
N GLY A 602 1.36 9.05 29.15
CA GLY A 602 0.26 8.77 30.09
C GLY A 602 0.43 7.49 30.93
N ILE A 603 1.65 6.93 30.99
CA ILE A 603 1.97 5.80 31.88
C ILE A 603 1.78 6.21 33.35
N THR A 604 1.22 5.31 34.15
CA THR A 604 1.08 5.43 35.61
C THR A 604 1.46 4.09 36.29
N ALA A 605 1.49 4.06 37.62
CA ALA A 605 1.68 2.81 38.38
C ALA A 605 0.55 1.76 38.21
N TYR A 606 -0.53 2.09 37.49
CA TYR A 606 -1.59 1.16 37.09
C TYR A 606 -1.36 0.54 35.69
N THR A 607 -0.47 1.13 34.88
CA THR A 607 -0.21 0.70 33.50
C THR A 607 0.45 -0.69 33.44
N THR A 608 0.08 -1.48 32.44
CA THR A 608 0.59 -2.84 32.18
C THR A 608 0.83 -3.04 30.69
N SER A 609 1.46 -4.15 30.28
CA SER A 609 1.64 -4.54 28.88
C SER A 609 0.31 -4.57 28.10
N ALA A 610 -0.78 -5.03 28.72
CA ALA A 610 -2.13 -5.02 28.14
C ALA A 610 -2.61 -3.62 27.77
N HIS A 611 -2.36 -2.62 28.62
CA HIS A 611 -2.71 -1.21 28.34
C HIS A 611 -1.88 -0.63 27.18
N ILE A 612 -0.61 -1.05 27.04
CA ILE A 612 0.27 -0.66 25.93
C ILE A 612 -0.20 -1.31 24.62
N ALA A 613 -0.46 -2.62 24.62
CA ALA A 613 -1.02 -3.33 23.46
C ALA A 613 -2.36 -2.71 23.01
N ARG A 614 -3.24 -2.37 23.96
CA ARG A 614 -4.49 -1.67 23.68
C ARG A 614 -4.25 -0.28 23.09
N ALA A 615 -3.29 0.49 23.60
CA ALA A 615 -2.91 1.78 23.05
C ALA A 615 -2.31 1.67 21.63
N THR A 616 -1.62 0.57 21.29
CA THR A 616 -1.15 0.30 19.93
C THR A 616 -2.30 0.08 18.95
N LEU A 617 -3.33 -0.71 19.31
CA LEU A 617 -4.50 -0.87 18.43
C LEU A 617 -5.27 0.45 18.28
N GLU A 618 -5.44 1.21 19.37
CA GLU A 618 -6.10 2.51 19.31
C GLU A 618 -5.28 3.54 18.48
N SER A 619 -3.94 3.50 18.50
CA SER A 619 -3.06 4.32 17.64
C SER A 619 -3.38 4.18 16.15
N VAL A 620 -3.48 2.94 15.66
CA VAL A 620 -3.80 2.66 14.25
C VAL A 620 -5.20 3.17 13.92
N CYS A 621 -6.15 3.00 14.85
CA CYS A 621 -7.52 3.49 14.70
C CYS A 621 -7.61 5.03 14.67
N PHE A 622 -6.80 5.73 15.48
CA PHE A 622 -6.72 7.18 15.48
C PHE A 622 -6.08 7.75 14.21
N GLN A 623 -5.04 7.10 13.68
CA GLN A 623 -4.39 7.53 12.43
C GLN A 623 -5.33 7.33 11.23
N THR A 624 -5.99 6.18 11.13
CA THR A 624 -7.02 5.91 10.10
C THR A 624 -8.17 6.92 10.20
N ARG A 625 -8.61 7.23 11.42
CA ARG A 625 -9.58 8.29 11.66
C ARG A 625 -9.06 9.66 11.21
N ALA A 626 -7.82 10.04 11.54
CA ALA A 626 -7.28 11.35 11.19
C ALA A 626 -7.22 11.57 9.68
N VAL A 627 -6.86 10.53 8.91
CA VAL A 627 -6.95 10.53 7.44
C VAL A 627 -8.40 10.72 6.98
N LEU A 628 -9.35 9.97 7.55
CA LEU A 628 -10.77 10.05 7.19
C LEU A 628 -11.43 11.38 7.57
N ASP A 629 -11.12 11.96 8.73
CA ASP A 629 -11.60 13.28 9.18
C ASP A 629 -11.17 14.40 8.19
N VAL A 630 -10.05 14.22 7.48
CA VAL A 630 -9.62 15.12 6.39
C VAL A 630 -10.32 14.78 5.07
N ILE A 631 -10.44 13.50 4.71
CA ILE A 631 -11.17 13.06 3.51
C ILE A 631 -12.63 13.56 3.51
N GLU A 632 -13.36 13.43 4.62
CA GLU A 632 -14.74 13.95 4.73
C GLU A 632 -14.79 15.48 4.55
N LYS A 633 -13.76 16.18 5.02
CA LYS A 633 -13.65 17.64 4.93
C LYS A 633 -13.35 18.12 3.50
N GLU A 634 -12.53 17.40 2.74
CA GLU A 634 -12.09 17.82 1.40
C GLU A 634 -13.01 17.30 0.28
N SER A 635 -13.69 16.16 0.48
CA SER A 635 -14.63 15.59 -0.50
C SER A 635 -16.09 16.05 -0.31
N GLU A 636 -16.37 16.84 0.73
CA GLU A 636 -17.71 17.21 1.23
C GLU A 636 -18.65 16.01 1.46
N SER A 637 -18.11 14.80 1.53
CA SER A 637 -18.83 13.53 1.46
C SER A 637 -18.56 12.69 2.70
N LYS A 638 -19.59 12.50 3.54
CA LYS A 638 -19.47 11.77 4.81
C LYS A 638 -19.40 10.25 4.60
N LEU A 639 -18.50 9.57 5.29
CA LEU A 639 -18.40 8.11 5.29
C LEU A 639 -19.46 7.47 6.19
N SER A 640 -20.20 6.50 5.64
CA SER A 640 -21.15 5.66 6.40
C SER A 640 -20.50 4.36 6.89
N THR A 641 -19.75 3.70 6.01
CA THR A 641 -19.12 2.40 6.26
C THR A 641 -17.72 2.36 5.66
N LEU A 642 -16.71 2.13 6.49
CA LEU A 642 -15.35 1.79 6.04
C LEU A 642 -15.28 0.30 5.75
N LYS A 643 -14.93 -0.08 4.51
CA LYS A 643 -14.66 -1.49 4.16
C LYS A 643 -13.19 -1.81 4.45
N VAL A 644 -12.87 -3.00 4.93
CA VAL A 644 -11.54 -3.28 5.49
C VAL A 644 -10.97 -4.64 5.11
N ASP A 645 -9.68 -4.66 4.80
CA ASP A 645 -8.89 -5.85 4.49
C ASP A 645 -7.44 -5.75 5.02
N GLY A 646 -6.66 -6.81 4.83
CA GLY A 646 -5.30 -6.92 5.38
C GLY A 646 -5.23 -7.51 6.78
N GLY A 647 -4.01 -7.79 7.25
CA GLY A 647 -3.74 -8.65 8.41
C GLY A 647 -4.29 -8.15 9.75
N VAL A 648 -4.32 -6.83 9.99
CA VAL A 648 -4.86 -6.28 11.26
C VAL A 648 -6.36 -6.52 11.38
N THR A 649 -7.08 -6.70 10.26
CA THR A 649 -8.53 -6.97 10.27
C THR A 649 -8.88 -8.35 10.82
N ASN A 650 -7.90 -9.22 11.08
CA ASN A 650 -8.10 -10.48 11.78
C ASN A 650 -8.52 -10.27 13.25
N SER A 651 -8.18 -9.12 13.85
CA SER A 651 -8.54 -8.76 15.23
C SER A 651 -9.95 -8.15 15.27
N ASP A 652 -10.89 -8.85 15.90
CA ASP A 652 -12.25 -8.33 16.13
C ASP A 652 -12.21 -7.10 17.04
N LEU A 653 -11.30 -7.06 18.03
CA LEU A 653 -11.10 -5.90 18.87
C LEU A 653 -10.63 -4.68 18.08
N ALA A 654 -9.68 -4.83 17.15
CA ALA A 654 -9.20 -3.73 16.33
C ALA A 654 -10.30 -3.16 15.42
N MET A 655 -11.16 -4.02 14.86
CA MET A 655 -12.28 -3.56 14.02
C MET A 655 -13.38 -2.88 14.84
N GLN A 656 -13.70 -3.41 16.03
CA GLN A 656 -14.64 -2.76 16.95
C GLN A 656 -14.09 -1.44 17.51
N LEU A 657 -12.78 -1.35 17.77
CA LEU A 657 -12.09 -0.09 18.12
C LEU A 657 -12.12 0.91 16.96
N GLN A 658 -11.92 0.46 15.72
CA GLN A 658 -11.97 1.33 14.56
C GLN A 658 -13.36 1.93 14.34
N ALA A 659 -14.44 1.14 14.50
CA ALA A 659 -15.82 1.63 14.48
C ALA A 659 -16.04 2.61 15.65
N ASN A 660 -15.70 2.22 16.88
CA ASN A 660 -15.88 3.01 18.09
C ASN A 660 -15.16 4.38 18.07
N LEU A 661 -13.91 4.42 17.60
CA LEU A 661 -13.08 5.63 17.54
C LEU A 661 -13.34 6.47 16.28
N GLY A 662 -13.67 5.84 15.15
CA GLY A 662 -14.09 6.52 13.93
C GLY A 662 -15.47 7.18 14.09
N GLY A 663 -16.48 6.38 14.40
CA GLY A 663 -17.88 6.80 14.46
C GLY A 663 -18.70 6.47 13.21
N PHE A 664 -18.18 5.56 12.39
CA PHE A 664 -18.78 4.96 11.20
C PHE A 664 -18.80 3.44 11.38
N ASN A 665 -19.56 2.73 10.55
CA ASN A 665 -19.56 1.26 10.57
C ASN A 665 -18.27 0.73 9.93
N VAL A 666 -17.79 -0.44 10.37
CA VAL A 666 -16.64 -1.13 9.76
C VAL A 666 -17.10 -2.47 9.20
N ALA A 667 -16.94 -2.69 7.90
CA ALA A 667 -17.40 -3.90 7.20
C ALA A 667 -16.21 -4.75 6.72
N ARG A 668 -16.08 -5.95 7.30
CA ARG A 668 -15.02 -6.92 6.99
C ARG A 668 -15.61 -8.13 6.24
N PRO A 669 -15.22 -8.41 4.98
CA PRO A 669 -15.66 -9.61 4.27
C PRO A 669 -15.01 -10.88 4.83
N SER A 670 -15.66 -12.04 4.66
CA SER A 670 -15.04 -13.34 4.99
C SER A 670 -13.95 -13.73 4.01
N MET A 671 -14.12 -13.43 2.72
CA MET A 671 -13.08 -13.60 1.70
C MET A 671 -12.23 -12.33 1.66
N ARG A 672 -10.95 -12.46 2.01
CA ARG A 672 -10.03 -11.34 2.31
C ARG A 672 -9.12 -10.91 1.15
N GLU A 673 -9.11 -11.66 0.05
CA GLU A 673 -8.31 -11.39 -1.15
C GLU A 673 -8.96 -10.30 -2.03
N SER A 674 -9.24 -9.13 -1.43
CA SER A 674 -9.91 -7.99 -2.09
C SER A 674 -9.06 -7.42 -3.24
N THR A 675 -7.74 -7.34 -3.08
CA THR A 675 -6.78 -6.92 -4.11
C THR A 675 -6.96 -7.75 -5.38
N ALA A 676 -6.78 -9.07 -5.28
CA ALA A 676 -6.97 -10.00 -6.40
C ALA A 676 -8.40 -9.99 -6.96
N LEU A 677 -9.43 -9.82 -6.11
CA LEU A 677 -10.81 -9.68 -6.61
C LEU A 677 -11.00 -8.40 -7.44
N GLY A 678 -10.27 -7.31 -7.16
CA GLY A 678 -10.32 -6.07 -7.93
C GLY A 678 -9.97 -6.24 -9.41
N SER A 679 -8.81 -6.84 -9.69
CA SER A 679 -8.36 -7.10 -11.07
C SER A 679 -9.29 -8.11 -11.78
N ALA A 680 -9.76 -9.13 -11.06
CA ALA A 680 -10.73 -10.10 -11.56
C ALA A 680 -12.08 -9.46 -11.93
N LEU A 681 -12.56 -8.48 -11.16
CA LEU A 681 -13.79 -7.74 -11.47
C LEU A 681 -13.65 -6.90 -12.74
N LEU A 682 -12.51 -6.21 -12.92
CA LEU A 682 -12.20 -5.45 -14.14
C LEU A 682 -12.16 -6.38 -15.36
N ALA A 683 -11.38 -7.47 -15.29
CA ALA A 683 -11.23 -8.41 -16.38
C ALA A 683 -12.55 -9.10 -16.78
N ALA A 684 -13.39 -9.46 -15.80
CA ALA A 684 -14.72 -10.00 -16.07
C ALA A 684 -15.67 -8.94 -16.64
N SER A 685 -15.62 -7.68 -16.17
CA SER A 685 -16.42 -6.55 -16.69
C SER A 685 -16.08 -6.27 -18.17
N ALA A 686 -14.80 -6.15 -18.50
CA ALA A 686 -14.32 -5.93 -19.86
C ALA A 686 -14.73 -7.05 -20.84
N LEU A 687 -14.81 -8.30 -20.36
CA LEU A 687 -15.19 -9.47 -21.16
C LEU A 687 -16.70 -9.77 -21.13
N GLY A 688 -17.53 -8.93 -20.49
CA GLY A 688 -18.97 -9.16 -20.31
C GLY A 688 -19.31 -10.44 -19.52
N LEU A 689 -18.35 -10.97 -18.75
CA LEU A 689 -18.43 -12.25 -18.08
C LEU A 689 -19.38 -12.17 -16.89
N PHE A 690 -20.17 -13.23 -16.70
CA PHE A 690 -21.18 -13.34 -15.63
C PHE A 690 -22.30 -12.27 -15.63
N GLY A 691 -22.31 -11.33 -16.58
CA GLY A 691 -23.16 -10.14 -16.55
C GLY A 691 -22.68 -9.06 -15.57
N TRP A 692 -21.41 -9.10 -15.18
CA TRP A 692 -20.77 -8.06 -14.36
C TRP A 692 -20.45 -6.82 -15.19
N ASP A 693 -20.66 -5.64 -14.60
CA ASP A 693 -20.45 -4.35 -15.24
C ASP A 693 -20.11 -3.30 -14.18
N LEU A 694 -18.88 -2.78 -14.21
CA LEU A 694 -18.41 -1.77 -13.24
C LEU A 694 -19.09 -0.40 -13.39
N SER A 695 -19.67 -0.09 -14.55
CA SER A 695 -20.52 1.10 -14.72
C SER A 695 -21.89 0.95 -14.06
N LYS A 696 -22.28 -0.29 -13.70
CA LYS A 696 -23.56 -0.65 -13.07
C LYS A 696 -23.31 -1.49 -11.81
N PRO A 697 -22.84 -0.90 -10.69
CA PRO A 697 -22.42 -1.65 -9.49
C PRO A 697 -23.47 -2.61 -8.90
N GLU A 698 -24.75 -2.39 -9.19
CA GLU A 698 -25.86 -3.31 -8.90
C GLU A 698 -25.68 -4.72 -9.51
N THR A 699 -24.97 -4.87 -10.62
CA THR A 699 -24.59 -6.18 -11.20
C THR A 699 -23.68 -7.00 -10.28
N LEU A 700 -22.91 -6.32 -9.43
CA LEU A 700 -21.98 -6.91 -8.47
C LEU A 700 -22.62 -7.13 -7.08
N SER A 701 -23.95 -7.02 -6.99
CA SER A 701 -24.69 -7.15 -5.73
C SER A 701 -24.47 -8.50 -5.05
N GLU A 702 -24.58 -9.64 -5.76
CA GLU A 702 -24.32 -10.98 -5.18
C GLU A 702 -22.85 -11.28 -4.87
N VAL A 703 -21.90 -10.58 -5.50
CA VAL A 703 -20.47 -10.94 -5.50
C VAL A 703 -19.82 -10.69 -4.14
N ASN A 704 -19.09 -11.66 -3.60
CA ASN A 704 -18.44 -11.60 -2.27
C ASN A 704 -19.36 -11.11 -1.13
N THR A 705 -20.59 -11.64 -1.08
CA THR A 705 -21.60 -11.30 -0.05
C THR A 705 -21.60 -12.21 1.18
N ALA A 706 -20.99 -13.39 1.08
CA ALA A 706 -21.04 -14.39 2.14
C ALA A 706 -20.20 -13.95 3.35
N GLY A 707 -20.83 -13.90 4.53
CA GLY A 707 -20.14 -13.70 5.80
C GLY A 707 -19.43 -12.35 5.95
N VAL A 708 -20.00 -11.26 5.41
CA VAL A 708 -19.55 -9.91 5.78
C VAL A 708 -19.94 -9.64 7.23
N HIS A 709 -18.96 -9.33 8.08
CA HIS A 709 -19.19 -8.92 9.46
C HIS A 709 -19.15 -7.39 9.56
N THR A 710 -20.15 -6.79 10.21
CA THR A 710 -20.26 -5.35 10.39
C THR A 710 -20.12 -5.01 11.87
N PHE A 711 -19.13 -4.19 12.18
CA PHE A 711 -18.86 -3.63 13.51
C PHE A 711 -19.48 -2.23 13.58
N GLU A 712 -20.35 -2.00 14.57
CA GLU A 712 -21.09 -0.74 14.74
C GLU A 712 -20.52 0.12 15.89
N PRO A 713 -20.58 1.46 15.81
CA PRO A 713 -19.97 2.35 16.81
C PRO A 713 -20.79 2.48 18.11
N GLU A 714 -20.39 1.73 19.15
CA GLU A 714 -20.98 1.75 20.50
C GLU A 714 -20.61 3.00 21.31
N LEU A 715 -19.41 3.57 21.11
CA LEU A 715 -18.92 4.72 21.87
C LEU A 715 -19.69 6.00 21.54
N ALA A 716 -20.38 6.56 22.54
CA ALA A 716 -21.02 7.86 22.46
C ALA A 716 -20.04 8.97 22.02
N GLU A 717 -20.51 9.87 21.15
CA GLU A 717 -19.72 10.91 20.49
C GLU A 717 -18.88 11.77 21.45
N LYS A 718 -19.44 12.20 22.59
CA LYS A 718 -18.73 12.97 23.61
C LYS A 718 -17.49 12.24 24.15
N SER A 719 -17.56 10.91 24.29
CA SER A 719 -16.44 10.08 24.73
C SER A 719 -15.41 9.89 23.61
N ARG A 720 -15.87 9.69 22.37
CA ARG A 720 -15.05 9.62 21.16
C ARG A 720 -14.22 10.89 20.97
N LEU A 721 -14.86 12.05 21.02
CA LEU A 721 -14.20 13.37 20.94
C LEU A 721 -13.25 13.64 22.12
N LYS A 722 -13.52 13.13 23.33
CA LYS A 722 -12.58 13.20 24.46
C LYS A 722 -11.29 12.39 24.16
N ARG A 723 -11.42 11.19 23.58
CA ARG A 723 -10.29 10.33 23.19
C ARG A 723 -9.47 10.94 22.05
N VAL A 724 -10.11 11.45 21.00
CA VAL A 724 -9.41 12.14 19.88
C VAL A 724 -8.70 13.41 20.36
N LYS A 725 -9.31 14.20 21.27
CA LYS A 725 -8.61 15.31 21.92
C LYS A 725 -7.44 14.86 22.80
N GLY A 726 -7.41 13.61 23.25
CA GLY A 726 -6.25 12.99 23.90
C GLY A 726 -5.16 12.62 22.90
N TRP A 727 -5.52 11.91 21.84
CA TRP A 727 -4.62 11.56 20.73
C TRP A 727 -3.91 12.78 20.14
N ASN A 728 -4.63 13.84 19.81
CA ASN A 728 -4.03 15.05 19.23
C ASN A 728 -3.02 15.73 20.18
N ARG A 729 -3.19 15.60 21.51
CA ARG A 729 -2.19 16.06 22.50
C ARG A 729 -0.99 15.13 22.62
N ALA A 730 -1.15 13.84 22.34
CA ALA A 730 -0.03 12.90 22.28
C ALA A 730 0.81 13.15 21.02
N VAL A 731 0.15 13.33 19.86
CA VAL A 731 0.81 13.71 18.60
C VAL A 731 1.56 15.03 18.76
N SER A 732 0.97 16.07 19.37
CA SER A 732 1.67 17.34 19.65
C SER A 732 2.76 17.27 20.74
N ARG A 733 3.15 16.06 21.18
CA ARG A 733 4.32 15.80 22.04
C ARG A 733 5.28 14.78 21.43
N ALA A 734 4.86 14.09 20.38
CA ALA A 734 5.69 13.22 19.55
C ALA A 734 6.29 13.96 18.34
N SER A 735 5.59 15.00 17.87
CA SER A 735 5.93 15.87 16.73
C SER A 735 7.23 16.67 16.95
N LYS A 736 7.99 16.92 15.88
CA LYS A 736 9.24 17.71 15.87
C LYS A 736 10.26 17.29 16.93
N TRP A 737 10.41 15.98 17.16
CA TRP A 737 11.30 15.46 18.19
C TRP A 737 12.76 15.30 17.72
N HIS A 738 12.96 15.09 16.41
CA HIS A 738 14.29 15.01 15.77
C HIS A 738 14.60 16.24 14.91
N GLU A 739 13.91 17.35 15.15
CA GLU A 739 14.29 18.64 14.56
C GLU A 739 15.62 19.06 15.20
N GLU A 740 16.66 19.26 14.39
CA GLU A 740 17.96 19.74 14.89
C GLU A 740 17.77 21.19 15.35
N ASP A 741 17.72 21.40 16.67
CA ASP A 741 17.82 22.73 17.29
C ASP A 741 19.13 23.41 16.81
N SER A 742 19.14 24.73 16.73
CA SER A 742 20.30 25.49 16.25
C SER A 742 21.37 25.59 17.34
N ASP A 743 22.18 24.54 17.48
CA ASP A 743 23.22 24.34 18.52
C ASP A 743 24.03 25.62 18.88
N ASP A 744 24.33 26.49 17.90
CA ASP A 744 25.09 27.73 18.07
C ASP A 744 24.37 28.85 18.87
N GLU A 745 23.02 28.90 18.89
CA GLU A 745 22.26 29.92 19.64
C GLU A 745 21.62 29.34 20.93
N ASP A 746 21.13 28.11 20.87
CA ASP A 746 20.34 27.50 21.96
C ASP A 746 21.19 26.99 23.15
N GLU A 747 22.41 26.48 22.95
CA GLU A 747 23.29 26.11 24.08
C GLU A 747 23.63 27.33 24.95
N GLU A 748 23.90 28.48 24.33
CA GLU A 748 24.28 29.69 25.05
C GLU A 748 23.10 30.31 25.82
N GLU A 749 21.84 30.17 25.38
CA GLU A 749 20.68 30.60 26.16
C GLU A 749 20.27 29.54 27.21
N TYR A 750 20.45 28.25 26.93
CA TYR A 750 20.20 27.17 27.88
C TYR A 750 21.16 27.18 29.08
N GLU A 751 22.49 27.32 28.87
CA GLU A 751 23.47 27.47 29.97
C GLU A 751 23.12 28.67 30.88
N LYS A 752 22.74 29.81 30.27
CA LYS A 752 22.29 31.01 31.00
C LYS A 752 21.00 30.76 31.78
N SER A 753 20.02 30.06 31.20
CA SER A 753 18.73 29.77 31.84
C SER A 753 18.85 28.81 33.03
N MET A 754 19.79 27.87 32.97
CA MET A 754 20.03 26.86 34.01
C MET A 754 20.92 27.37 35.15
N GLY A 755 21.51 28.56 35.02
CA GLY A 755 22.30 29.23 36.09
C GLY A 755 23.67 28.60 36.35
N PHE A 756 24.22 27.83 35.42
CA PHE A 756 25.56 27.26 35.53
C PHE A 756 26.63 28.27 35.09
N GLU A 757 26.86 29.30 35.90
CA GLU A 757 28.07 30.12 35.73
C GLU A 757 29.32 29.23 35.87
N ARG A 758 30.18 29.24 34.85
CA ARG A 758 31.50 28.61 34.94
C ARG A 758 32.33 29.32 36.01
N ILE A 759 32.52 28.65 37.14
CA ILE A 759 33.43 29.10 38.20
C ILE A 759 34.86 29.03 37.65
N ASN A 760 35.34 30.16 37.14
CA ASN A 760 36.74 30.34 36.73
C ASN A 760 37.68 30.18 37.95
N ASN A 761 38.63 29.25 37.85
CA ASN A 761 39.75 29.03 38.76
C ASN A 761 40.90 28.37 37.99
#